data_AF-A0AA94XZI7-F1
#
_entry.id   AF-A0AA94XZI7-F1
#
_cell.length_a   1.000
_cell.length_b   1.000
_cell.length_c   1.000
_cell.angle_alpha   90.00
_cell.angle_beta   90.00
_cell.angle_gamma   90.00
#
_symmetry.space_group_name_H-M   'P 1'
#
loop_
_entity.id
_entity.type
_entity.pdbx_description
1 polymer ?
#
loop_
_entity_poly.entity_id
_entity_poly.type
_entity_poly.pdbx_seq_one_letter_code
_entity_poly.pdbx_strand_id
1 'polypeptide(L)'
;MSKRRTTRIAAALLSGAVAATSFSAAQADTIEITPIEQVQGTGDSSPLAGQQATVRGVVTGAYAEGGIRGFYLQSAGTGAQLPTGGSPAVFVYAPDEVSSVQVGDHLQVSGTVSEYYGLTQIKAESIQGLEEPAEAIKPLAISLPSDEAGREQIESMLVEPQGEFTVSDNYSLNQYGELSLAMGTSSILPGEKLLRQPTDVFAPGSGQAAALAEENAQRSIVVDDGATLNFSTAKNTTVALPYIDAEQRVSVGANAAFTGPMILDYRYDLWRLQPQGQVIGADDADIALAFGQIDNEAPQEVGGNVSVGSFNVLNYFTTTGEELEGCSYYRDREGNPLTVRQGCDARGAANAESFARQQSKIVAALGKFTADVVVLEEIENSARFGQDRDAALAHLVEQLNSAAGQKIWSYVPSPAAIPADEDVIRTAIIYRAKTVKPIDESVILDDEAFGNARDPLGQAFQKVGGNQNTRFVVVANHFKSKGSNPDDGSGNADSGDGQGAWNADRVEQAKALVGFADQLKQSRNTRKVLLAGDFNSYAAEDPIRVLADAGYVDLGASADSQSYIYGGLSGSLDHILASPELAAKVTGQDIWNINAIESVGYEYSRYNYNITDLFTANQYRSSDHDPVLVGLELNKKG
;
A
#
# COMPACT_ATOMS: atom_id res chain seq x y z
N MET A 1 -68.63 -59.05 79.73
CA MET A 1 -67.34 -58.78 79.06
C MET A 1 -67.08 -57.27 79.06
N SER A 2 -65.87 -56.88 79.49
CA SER A 2 -65.19 -55.57 79.39
C SER A 2 -65.94 -54.31 79.89
N LYS A 3 -65.83 -53.94 81.18
CA LYS A 3 -64.77 -53.13 81.87
C LYS A 3 -64.90 -51.61 81.63
N ARG A 4 -65.50 -50.87 82.59
CA ARG A 4 -64.89 -50.11 83.72
C ARG A 4 -64.23 -48.80 83.30
N ARG A 5 -64.75 -47.67 83.80
CA ARG A 5 -64.01 -46.41 83.94
C ARG A 5 -64.07 -45.94 85.39
N THR A 6 -62.88 -45.72 85.95
CA THR A 6 -62.61 -45.21 87.29
C THR A 6 -62.13 -43.77 87.18
N THR A 7 -62.55 -42.97 88.15
CA THR A 7 -62.24 -41.56 88.39
C THR A 7 -60.84 -41.38 89.01
N ARG A 8 -60.11 -40.30 88.66
CA ARG A 8 -59.51 -39.28 89.58
C ARG A 8 -58.16 -38.67 89.13
N ILE A 9 -58.13 -37.34 89.27
CA ILE A 9 -57.10 -36.44 89.85
C ILE A 9 -55.82 -36.14 89.04
N ALA A 10 -55.53 -34.83 89.01
CA ALA A 10 -54.47 -34.11 88.31
C ALA A 10 -53.10 -34.17 89.01
N ALA A 11 -52.03 -33.98 88.23
CA ALA A 11 -50.77 -33.36 88.67
C ALA A 11 -50.04 -32.77 87.46
N ALA A 12 -49.53 -31.55 87.62
CA ALA A 12 -48.79 -30.76 86.64
C ALA A 12 -47.32 -31.19 86.52
N LEU A 13 -46.73 -31.08 85.33
CA LEU A 13 -45.28 -31.08 85.09
C LEU A 13 -44.93 -30.14 83.92
N LEU A 14 -43.93 -29.29 84.16
CA LEU A 14 -43.31 -28.31 83.26
C LEU A 14 -42.84 -28.93 81.94
N SER A 15 -43.01 -28.22 80.82
CA SER A 15 -42.36 -28.50 79.54
C SER A 15 -41.53 -27.29 79.11
N GLY A 16 -40.23 -27.50 78.90
CA GLY A 16 -39.28 -26.48 78.47
C GLY A 16 -39.51 -26.02 77.02
N ALA A 17 -39.19 -24.77 76.76
CA ALA A 17 -39.22 -24.16 75.43
C ALA A 17 -38.07 -24.71 74.57
N VAL A 18 -38.41 -25.25 73.39
CA VAL A 18 -37.47 -25.48 72.29
C VAL A 18 -37.66 -24.33 71.32
N ALA A 19 -36.65 -23.47 71.19
CA ALA A 19 -36.59 -22.46 70.15
C ALA A 19 -36.28 -23.17 68.82
N ALA A 20 -37.25 -23.18 67.92
CA ALA A 20 -37.04 -23.60 66.54
C ALA A 20 -36.38 -22.43 65.78
N THR A 21 -35.06 -22.52 65.57
CA THR A 21 -34.36 -21.69 64.61
C THR A 21 -34.68 -22.20 63.21
N SER A 22 -35.55 -21.48 62.50
CA SER A 22 -35.71 -21.60 61.05
C SER A 22 -34.43 -21.13 60.36
N PHE A 23 -33.65 -22.06 59.83
CA PHE A 23 -32.60 -21.75 58.87
C PHE A 23 -33.26 -21.34 57.55
N SER A 24 -33.15 -20.06 57.19
CA SER A 24 -33.38 -19.63 55.82
C SER A 24 -32.17 -20.09 55.01
N ALA A 25 -32.37 -20.99 54.05
CA ALA A 25 -31.34 -21.27 53.06
C ALA A 25 -31.00 -19.96 52.35
N ALA A 26 -29.74 -19.54 52.41
CA ALA A 26 -29.26 -18.45 51.58
C ALA A 26 -29.48 -18.86 50.13
N GLN A 27 -30.31 -18.10 49.41
CA GLN A 27 -30.38 -18.16 47.96
C GLN A 27 -28.98 -17.76 47.48
N ALA A 28 -28.21 -18.72 46.96
CA ALA A 28 -27.02 -18.38 46.22
C ALA A 28 -27.49 -17.57 45.01
N ASP A 29 -27.09 -16.30 44.91
CA ASP A 29 -27.33 -15.49 43.72
C ASP A 29 -26.68 -16.23 42.54
N THR A 30 -27.50 -16.88 41.72
CA THR A 30 -27.05 -17.47 40.46
C THR A 30 -26.73 -16.31 39.54
N ILE A 31 -25.44 -16.08 39.28
CA ILE A 31 -24.97 -15.11 38.29
C ILE A 31 -25.56 -15.51 36.94
N GLU A 32 -26.34 -14.61 36.33
CA GLU A 32 -26.92 -14.82 35.01
C GLU A 32 -25.82 -14.66 33.95
N ILE A 33 -25.56 -15.74 33.20
CA ILE A 33 -24.60 -15.71 32.10
C ILE A 33 -25.33 -15.32 30.82
N THR A 34 -24.95 -14.18 30.25
CA THR A 34 -25.40 -13.71 28.94
C THR A 34 -24.62 -14.47 27.86
N PRO A 35 -25.30 -15.11 26.88
CA PRO A 35 -24.62 -15.67 25.71
C PRO A 35 -23.91 -14.57 24.92
N ILE A 36 -22.68 -14.81 24.44
CA ILE A 36 -21.90 -13.82 23.68
C ILE A 36 -22.65 -13.41 22.40
N GLU A 37 -23.39 -14.34 21.79
CA GLU A 37 -24.22 -14.11 20.61
C GLU A 37 -25.34 -13.07 20.85
N GLN A 38 -25.79 -12.90 22.11
CA GLN A 38 -26.75 -11.87 22.48
C GLN A 38 -26.08 -10.52 22.78
N VAL A 39 -24.82 -10.54 23.24
CA VAL A 39 -24.00 -9.33 23.35
C VAL A 39 -23.74 -8.79 21.96
N GLN A 40 -23.35 -9.63 21.00
CA GLN A 40 -23.14 -9.21 19.62
C GLN A 40 -24.45 -8.80 18.93
N GLY A 41 -25.45 -9.67 18.95
CA GLY A 41 -26.64 -9.46 18.13
C GLY A 41 -26.35 -9.65 16.63
N THR A 42 -27.31 -9.28 15.76
CA THR A 42 -27.22 -9.54 14.30
C THR A 42 -27.09 -8.26 13.48
N GLY A 43 -26.87 -7.12 14.13
CA GLY A 43 -26.68 -5.83 13.48
C GLY A 43 -25.24 -5.37 13.63
N ASP A 44 -24.97 -4.20 13.07
CA ASP A 44 -23.74 -3.42 13.10
C ASP A 44 -23.46 -2.73 14.45
N SER A 45 -24.24 -3.05 15.49
CA SER A 45 -24.04 -2.57 16.86
C SER A 45 -24.74 -3.49 17.85
N SER A 46 -24.16 -3.62 19.03
CA SER A 46 -24.71 -4.44 20.10
C SER A 46 -26.10 -3.96 20.56
N PRO A 47 -27.09 -4.86 20.68
CA PRO A 47 -28.39 -4.54 21.31
C PRO A 47 -28.25 -4.31 22.83
N LEU A 48 -27.10 -4.65 23.42
CA LEU A 48 -26.81 -4.51 24.84
C LEU A 48 -25.87 -3.34 25.14
N ALA A 49 -25.56 -2.48 24.17
CA ALA A 49 -24.71 -1.30 24.38
C ALA A 49 -25.17 -0.45 25.59
N GLY A 50 -24.22 -0.19 26.50
CA GLY A 50 -24.44 0.53 27.76
C GLY A 50 -25.01 -0.32 28.91
N GLN A 51 -25.25 -1.61 28.70
CA GLN A 51 -25.74 -2.54 29.72
C GLN A 51 -24.61 -3.40 30.31
N GLN A 52 -24.82 -3.91 31.52
CA GLN A 52 -23.94 -4.90 32.13
C GLN A 52 -24.23 -6.28 31.53
N ALA A 53 -23.17 -7.03 31.21
CA ALA A 53 -23.25 -8.42 30.83
C ALA A 53 -22.20 -9.23 31.58
N THR A 54 -22.53 -10.48 31.90
CA THR A 54 -21.55 -11.48 32.35
C THR A 54 -21.49 -12.59 31.32
N VAL A 55 -20.33 -12.79 30.70
CA VAL A 55 -20.12 -13.78 29.65
C VAL A 55 -19.11 -14.84 30.09
N ARG A 56 -19.11 -15.99 29.42
CA ARG A 56 -18.08 -17.03 29.57
C ARG A 56 -17.55 -17.45 28.20
N GLY A 57 -16.25 -17.73 28.12
CA GLY A 57 -15.65 -18.24 26.89
C GLY A 57 -14.18 -18.56 27.02
N VAL A 58 -13.60 -18.99 25.92
CA VAL A 58 -12.18 -19.33 25.78
C VAL A 58 -11.47 -18.19 25.06
N VAL A 59 -10.30 -17.81 25.56
CA VAL A 59 -9.50 -16.75 24.96
C VAL A 59 -8.90 -17.21 23.64
N THR A 60 -9.14 -16.46 22.57
CA THR A 60 -8.64 -16.76 21.22
C THR A 60 -7.48 -15.85 20.79
N GLY A 61 -7.32 -14.68 21.41
CA GLY A 61 -6.15 -13.80 21.23
C GLY A 61 -6.01 -12.86 22.41
N ALA A 62 -4.78 -12.46 22.77
CA ALA A 62 -4.50 -11.62 23.93
C ALA A 62 -3.38 -10.61 23.66
N TYR A 63 -3.61 -9.33 23.98
CA TYR A 63 -2.72 -8.21 23.62
C TYR A 63 -2.39 -7.38 24.86
N ALA A 64 -1.42 -7.87 25.62
CA ALA A 64 -0.91 -7.17 26.80
C ALA A 64 -0.04 -5.96 26.43
N GLU A 65 0.60 -6.02 25.28
CA GLU A 65 1.46 -4.97 24.73
C GLU A 65 0.83 -4.38 23.44
N GLY A 66 1.56 -3.54 22.70
CA GLY A 66 1.09 -3.00 21.41
C GLY A 66 0.02 -1.91 21.46
N GLY A 67 -0.75 -1.80 22.55
CA GLY A 67 -1.72 -0.72 22.77
C GLY A 67 -3.20 -1.13 22.66
N ILE A 68 -3.48 -2.34 22.16
CA ILE A 68 -4.84 -2.91 22.12
C ILE A 68 -5.39 -3.14 23.53
N ARG A 69 -4.56 -3.65 24.46
CA ARG A 69 -4.86 -3.76 25.90
C ARG A 69 -6.14 -4.55 26.23
N GLY A 70 -6.30 -5.70 25.59
CA GLY A 70 -7.46 -6.56 25.78
C GLY A 70 -7.25 -7.93 25.15
N PHE A 71 -8.32 -8.73 25.09
CA PHE A 71 -8.29 -10.09 24.56
C PHE A 71 -9.64 -10.44 23.92
N TYR A 72 -9.64 -11.37 22.96
CA TYR A 72 -10.87 -11.91 22.38
C TYR A 72 -11.33 -13.12 23.16
N LEU A 73 -12.64 -13.18 23.41
CA LEU A 73 -13.30 -14.26 24.12
C LEU A 73 -14.36 -14.89 23.22
N GLN A 74 -14.30 -16.21 23.02
CA GLN A 74 -15.25 -16.94 22.18
C GLN A 74 -15.95 -18.05 22.97
N SER A 75 -17.26 -18.22 22.78
CA SER A 75 -18.05 -19.27 23.43
C SER A 75 -17.44 -20.65 23.19
N ALA A 76 -17.23 -21.43 24.25
CA ALA A 76 -16.60 -22.75 24.19
C ALA A 76 -17.32 -23.70 23.21
N GLY A 77 -16.55 -24.49 22.45
CA GLY A 77 -17.08 -25.45 21.46
C GLY A 77 -17.63 -24.85 20.17
N THR A 78 -17.61 -23.53 20.00
CA THR A 78 -18.04 -22.86 18.77
C THR A 78 -16.93 -22.78 17.70
N GLY A 79 -17.27 -22.27 16.51
CA GLY A 79 -16.34 -22.05 15.40
C GLY A 79 -16.29 -23.18 14.36
N ALA A 80 -16.88 -24.35 14.64
CA ALA A 80 -17.00 -25.42 13.64
C ALA A 80 -18.03 -25.15 12.53
N GLN A 81 -18.95 -24.21 12.75
CA GLN A 81 -20.05 -23.85 11.85
C GLN A 81 -20.31 -22.36 11.94
N LEU A 82 -20.84 -21.78 10.86
CA LEU A 82 -21.35 -20.41 10.86
C LEU A 82 -22.41 -20.24 11.96
N PRO A 83 -22.35 -19.16 12.75
CA PRO A 83 -23.36 -18.90 13.77
C PRO A 83 -24.71 -18.58 13.12
N THR A 84 -25.81 -19.01 13.74
CA THR A 84 -27.17 -18.75 13.24
C THR A 84 -27.80 -17.49 13.83
N GLY A 85 -27.11 -16.85 14.77
CA GLY A 85 -27.45 -15.56 15.37
C GLY A 85 -26.25 -14.63 15.32
N GLY A 86 -26.04 -13.84 16.38
CA GLY A 86 -24.83 -13.02 16.49
C GLY A 86 -23.57 -13.85 16.66
N SER A 87 -22.42 -13.19 16.47
CA SER A 87 -21.12 -13.84 16.64
C SER A 87 -20.99 -14.43 18.06
N PRO A 88 -20.46 -15.66 18.20
CA PRO A 88 -20.15 -16.27 19.49
C PRO A 88 -18.86 -15.72 20.10
N ALA A 89 -18.25 -14.69 19.52
CA ALA A 89 -17.02 -14.08 19.99
C ALA A 89 -17.19 -12.57 20.22
N VAL A 90 -16.43 -12.03 21.16
CA VAL A 90 -16.43 -10.60 21.50
C VAL A 90 -15.05 -10.17 21.99
N PHE A 91 -14.68 -8.92 21.73
CA PHE A 91 -13.48 -8.33 22.33
C PHE A 91 -13.74 -7.88 23.76
N VAL A 92 -12.76 -8.11 24.65
CA VAL A 92 -12.78 -7.69 26.05
C VAL A 92 -11.66 -6.68 26.27
N TYR A 93 -12.03 -5.44 26.56
CA TYR A 93 -11.09 -4.40 26.95
C TYR A 93 -10.77 -4.53 28.45
N ALA A 94 -9.51 -4.84 28.77
CA ALA A 94 -9.06 -5.18 30.13
C ALA A 94 -7.61 -4.71 30.36
N PRO A 95 -7.35 -3.39 30.36
CA PRO A 95 -5.99 -2.87 30.33
C PRO A 95 -5.15 -3.18 31.56
N ASP A 96 -5.78 -3.47 32.71
CA ASP A 96 -5.09 -3.71 33.98
C ASP A 96 -4.83 -5.22 34.23
N GLU A 97 -5.59 -6.10 33.56
CA GLU A 97 -5.57 -7.54 33.80
C GLU A 97 -5.04 -8.38 32.63
N VAL A 98 -5.04 -7.84 31.40
CA VAL A 98 -4.69 -8.59 30.17
C VAL A 98 -3.31 -9.26 30.25
N SER A 99 -2.35 -8.72 31.01
CA SER A 99 -1.03 -9.32 31.20
C SER A 99 -1.05 -10.68 31.91
N SER A 100 -2.17 -11.05 32.53
CA SER A 100 -2.38 -12.34 33.20
C SER A 100 -3.23 -13.32 32.40
N VAL A 101 -3.72 -12.91 31.23
CA VAL A 101 -4.59 -13.69 30.35
C VAL A 101 -3.77 -14.32 29.23
N GLN A 102 -4.02 -15.59 28.93
CA GLN A 102 -3.35 -16.34 27.87
C GLN A 102 -4.36 -16.95 26.91
N VAL A 103 -3.96 -17.14 25.66
CA VAL A 103 -4.75 -17.91 24.68
C VAL A 103 -5.04 -19.30 25.23
N GLY A 104 -6.31 -19.70 25.17
CA GLY A 104 -6.79 -20.98 25.71
C GLY A 104 -7.37 -20.89 27.14
N ASP A 105 -7.21 -19.78 27.85
CA ASP A 105 -7.83 -19.61 29.17
C ASP A 105 -9.36 -19.63 29.07
N HIS A 106 -10.02 -20.33 30.00
CA HIS A 106 -11.48 -20.32 30.15
C HIS A 106 -11.87 -19.28 31.20
N LEU A 107 -12.56 -18.22 30.79
CA LEU A 107 -12.84 -17.06 31.64
C LEU A 107 -14.33 -16.78 31.76
N GLN A 108 -14.73 -16.29 32.93
CA GLN A 108 -15.95 -15.53 33.14
C GLN A 108 -15.60 -14.05 33.25
N VAL A 109 -16.22 -13.21 32.44
CA VAL A 109 -15.99 -11.76 32.39
C VAL A 109 -17.29 -11.05 32.69
N SER A 110 -17.28 -10.09 33.61
CA SER A 110 -18.40 -9.16 33.80
C SER A 110 -17.96 -7.74 33.51
N GLY A 111 -18.81 -6.98 32.84
CA GLY A 111 -18.52 -5.59 32.52
C GLY A 111 -19.60 -4.96 31.64
N THR A 112 -19.34 -3.71 31.23
CA THR A 112 -20.28 -2.93 30.42
C THR A 112 -20.00 -3.14 28.94
N VAL A 113 -21.04 -3.47 28.18
CA VAL A 113 -20.99 -3.58 26.72
C VAL A 113 -20.93 -2.19 26.08
N SER A 114 -20.08 -2.01 25.07
CA SER A 114 -19.94 -0.74 24.35
C SER A 114 -19.39 -0.92 22.95
N GLU A 115 -19.63 0.07 22.08
CA GLU A 115 -18.96 0.19 20.79
C GLU A 115 -17.67 1.01 20.92
N TYR A 116 -16.61 0.61 20.24
CA TYR A 116 -15.37 1.37 20.16
C TYR A 116 -14.72 1.25 18.78
N TYR A 117 -14.70 2.36 18.04
CA TYR A 117 -14.35 2.39 16.62
C TYR A 117 -15.12 1.39 15.76
N GLY A 118 -16.40 1.14 16.11
CA GLY A 118 -17.28 0.19 15.44
C GLY A 118 -17.21 -1.24 15.97
N LEU A 119 -16.21 -1.59 16.78
CA LEU A 119 -16.10 -2.92 17.40
C LEU A 119 -17.04 -3.05 18.60
N THR A 120 -17.83 -4.14 18.63
CA THR A 120 -18.53 -4.52 19.87
C THR A 120 -17.53 -5.06 20.88
N GLN A 121 -17.50 -4.45 22.07
CA GLN A 121 -16.60 -4.88 23.15
C GLN A 121 -17.25 -4.86 24.53
N ILE A 122 -16.69 -5.63 25.46
CA ILE A 122 -16.99 -5.56 26.89
C ILE A 122 -15.84 -4.85 27.61
N LYS A 123 -16.13 -3.76 28.31
CA LYS A 123 -15.18 -3.13 29.24
C LYS A 123 -15.19 -3.90 30.55
N ALA A 124 -14.15 -4.68 30.79
CA ALA A 124 -14.10 -5.59 31.93
C ALA A 124 -14.08 -4.83 33.27
N GLU A 125 -14.91 -5.28 34.20
CA GLU A 125 -14.89 -4.87 35.61
C GLU A 125 -14.44 -6.03 36.52
N SER A 126 -14.62 -7.27 36.06
CA SER A 126 -14.14 -8.47 36.74
C SER A 126 -13.83 -9.57 35.73
N ILE A 127 -12.73 -10.28 35.96
CA ILE A 127 -12.29 -11.44 35.17
C ILE A 127 -11.98 -12.57 36.15
N GLN A 128 -12.55 -13.74 35.90
CA GLN A 128 -12.38 -14.93 36.73
C GLN A 128 -12.00 -16.13 35.85
N GLY A 129 -10.87 -16.76 36.15
CA GLY A 129 -10.50 -18.07 35.62
C GLY A 129 -11.45 -19.17 36.10
N LEU A 130 -11.90 -20.00 35.16
CA LEU A 130 -12.76 -21.14 35.42
C LEU A 130 -11.93 -22.43 35.36
N GLU A 131 -11.95 -23.21 36.45
CA GLU A 131 -11.23 -24.50 36.51
C GLU A 131 -11.96 -25.64 35.77
N GLU A 132 -13.24 -25.43 35.44
CA GLU A 132 -14.01 -26.41 34.68
C GLU A 132 -13.52 -26.47 33.22
N PRO A 133 -13.38 -27.67 32.65
CA PRO A 133 -12.88 -27.81 31.29
C PRO A 133 -13.86 -27.19 30.30
N ALA A 134 -13.34 -26.32 29.43
CA ALA A 134 -14.05 -25.83 28.25
C ALA A 134 -13.81 -26.74 27.05
N GLU A 135 -14.82 -26.87 26.18
CA GLU A 135 -14.59 -27.43 24.85
C GLU A 135 -13.74 -26.46 24.02
N ALA A 136 -12.70 -26.97 23.37
CA ALA A 136 -11.77 -26.16 22.59
C ALA A 136 -12.48 -25.45 21.43
N ILE A 137 -12.06 -24.21 21.16
CA ILE A 137 -12.47 -23.47 19.96
C ILE A 137 -11.88 -24.18 18.74
N LYS A 138 -12.70 -24.35 17.71
CA LYS A 138 -12.24 -24.79 16.38
C LYS A 138 -12.25 -23.55 15.50
N PRO A 139 -11.11 -23.12 14.93
CA PRO A 139 -11.10 -22.02 13.97
C PRO A 139 -12.12 -22.26 12.85
N LEU A 140 -12.87 -21.22 12.49
CA LEU A 140 -13.88 -21.32 11.44
C LEU A 140 -13.20 -21.31 10.08
N ALA A 141 -13.09 -22.47 9.44
CA ALA A 141 -12.63 -22.58 8.05
C ALA A 141 -13.65 -21.96 7.10
N ILE A 142 -13.33 -20.81 6.50
CA ILE A 142 -14.27 -20.00 5.72
C ILE A 142 -13.61 -19.20 4.61
N SER A 143 -14.28 -19.06 3.47
CA SER A 143 -14.00 -17.97 2.54
C SER A 143 -14.63 -16.70 3.09
N LEU A 144 -13.79 -15.74 3.50
CA LEU A 144 -14.23 -14.54 4.18
C LEU A 144 -15.36 -13.83 3.41
N PRO A 145 -16.45 -13.45 4.09
CA PRO A 145 -17.55 -12.75 3.44
C PRO A 145 -17.10 -11.42 2.82
N SER A 146 -17.64 -11.12 1.65
CA SER A 146 -17.37 -9.86 0.93
C SER A 146 -18.32 -8.74 1.31
N ASP A 147 -19.44 -9.06 1.97
CA ASP A 147 -20.46 -8.11 2.43
C ASP A 147 -20.40 -7.91 3.95
N GLU A 148 -20.87 -6.72 4.38
CA GLU A 148 -20.86 -6.30 5.78
C GLU A 148 -21.60 -7.28 6.69
N ALA A 149 -22.82 -7.68 6.31
CA ALA A 149 -23.65 -8.55 7.14
C ALA A 149 -22.99 -9.92 7.40
N GLY A 150 -22.31 -10.46 6.40
CA GLY A 150 -21.53 -11.69 6.54
C GLY A 150 -20.32 -11.51 7.47
N ARG A 151 -19.62 -10.37 7.41
CA ARG A 151 -18.47 -10.09 8.28
C ARG A 151 -18.91 -9.85 9.74
N GLU A 152 -19.98 -9.09 9.94
CA GLU A 152 -20.63 -8.87 11.24
C GLU A 152 -21.06 -10.18 11.92
N GLN A 153 -21.60 -11.12 11.15
CA GLN A 153 -22.02 -12.44 11.65
C GLN A 153 -20.87 -13.21 12.34
N ILE A 154 -19.61 -12.92 11.99
CA ILE A 154 -18.43 -13.59 12.52
C ILE A 154 -17.42 -12.61 13.13
N GLU A 155 -17.86 -11.40 13.52
CA GLU A 155 -17.01 -10.40 14.17
C GLU A 155 -16.36 -10.99 15.44
N SER A 156 -15.08 -10.70 15.70
CA SER A 156 -14.26 -11.21 16.80
C SER A 156 -13.97 -12.73 16.78
N MET A 157 -14.49 -13.50 15.81
CA MET A 157 -14.26 -14.95 15.78
C MET A 157 -12.84 -15.32 15.36
N LEU A 158 -12.33 -16.43 15.91
CA LEU A 158 -11.16 -17.11 15.38
C LEU A 158 -11.53 -17.82 14.07
N VAL A 159 -10.93 -17.38 12.97
CA VAL A 159 -11.17 -17.86 11.60
C VAL A 159 -9.92 -18.54 11.03
N GLU A 160 -10.12 -19.45 10.10
CA GLU A 160 -9.08 -20.05 9.26
C GLU A 160 -9.41 -19.69 7.80
N PRO A 161 -8.95 -18.53 7.31
CA PRO A 161 -9.35 -18.03 6.00
C PRO A 161 -9.00 -19.00 4.86
N GLN A 162 -9.96 -19.24 3.97
CA GLN A 162 -9.86 -20.15 2.83
C GLN A 162 -9.99 -19.37 1.52
N GLY A 163 -9.12 -19.66 0.56
CA GLY A 163 -9.16 -19.05 -0.77
C GLY A 163 -7.80 -18.53 -1.20
N GLU A 164 -7.79 -17.83 -2.34
CA GLU A 164 -6.59 -17.12 -2.80
C GLU A 164 -6.58 -15.70 -2.23
N PHE A 165 -5.42 -15.28 -1.73
CA PHE A 165 -5.17 -13.93 -1.27
C PHE A 165 -3.90 -13.39 -1.94
N THR A 166 -3.94 -12.12 -2.29
CA THR A 166 -2.82 -11.40 -2.93
C THR A 166 -2.55 -10.12 -2.16
N VAL A 167 -1.30 -9.83 -1.85
CA VAL A 167 -0.93 -8.53 -1.24
C VAL A 167 -1.34 -7.41 -2.19
N SER A 168 -2.08 -6.42 -1.69
CA SER A 168 -2.61 -5.28 -2.45
C SER A 168 -2.05 -3.94 -1.97
N ASP A 169 -1.67 -3.84 -0.70
CA ASP A 169 -1.01 -2.66 -0.13
C ASP A 169 -0.02 -3.06 0.96
N ASN A 170 1.11 -2.36 1.03
CA ASN A 170 2.15 -2.47 2.06
C ASN A 170 2.68 -1.09 2.51
N TYR A 171 2.03 0.01 2.11
CA TYR A 171 2.48 1.38 2.38
C TYR A 171 2.48 1.68 3.89
N SER A 172 1.40 1.29 4.58
CA SER A 172 1.24 1.51 6.02
C SER A 172 2.13 0.62 6.88
N LEU A 173 2.79 -0.39 6.32
CA LEU A 173 3.54 -1.39 7.07
C LEU A 173 4.67 -0.77 7.90
N ASN A 174 5.38 0.22 7.35
CA ASN A 174 6.46 0.93 8.04
C ASN A 174 5.97 1.89 9.15
N GLN A 175 4.69 2.27 9.12
CA GLN A 175 4.13 3.24 10.08
C GLN A 175 3.24 2.59 11.13
N TYR A 176 2.41 1.63 10.74
CA TYR A 176 1.36 1.04 11.56
C TYR A 176 1.42 -0.48 11.66
N GLY A 177 2.36 -1.15 10.98
CA GLY A 177 2.41 -2.62 10.99
C GLY A 177 1.33 -3.29 10.13
N GLU A 178 0.58 -2.51 9.36
CA GLU A 178 -0.58 -2.97 8.58
C GLU A 178 -0.24 -3.19 7.10
N LEU A 179 -0.83 -4.21 6.50
CA LEU A 179 -0.87 -4.46 5.06
C LEU A 179 -2.29 -4.81 4.61
N SER A 180 -2.60 -4.73 3.32
CA SER A 180 -3.92 -5.13 2.79
C SER A 180 -3.81 -6.28 1.81
N LEU A 181 -4.78 -7.19 1.85
CA LEU A 181 -4.92 -8.30 0.92
C LEU A 181 -6.17 -8.13 0.03
N ALA A 182 -6.03 -8.47 -1.24
CA ALA A 182 -7.12 -8.70 -2.17
C ALA A 182 -7.58 -10.16 -2.06
N MET A 183 -8.87 -10.36 -1.82
CA MET A 183 -9.52 -11.67 -1.76
C MET A 183 -9.93 -12.13 -3.17
N GLY A 184 -9.53 -13.35 -3.54
CA GLY A 184 -9.91 -14.00 -4.79
C GLY A 184 -9.57 -13.19 -6.05
N THR A 185 -10.35 -13.38 -7.10
CA THR A 185 -10.23 -12.65 -8.36
C THR A 185 -11.44 -11.76 -8.62
N SER A 186 -11.24 -10.68 -9.38
CA SER A 186 -12.33 -9.80 -9.82
C SER A 186 -13.32 -10.56 -10.72
N SER A 187 -14.61 -10.33 -10.49
CA SER A 187 -15.70 -10.75 -11.36
C SER A 187 -15.92 -9.79 -12.54
N ILE A 188 -15.49 -8.52 -12.40
CA ILE A 188 -15.57 -7.48 -13.43
C ILE A 188 -14.39 -7.56 -14.41
N LEU A 189 -13.20 -7.88 -13.90
CA LEU A 189 -11.95 -8.04 -14.65
C LEU A 189 -11.48 -9.51 -14.53
N PRO A 190 -11.89 -10.41 -15.44
CA PRO A 190 -11.61 -11.83 -15.31
C PRO A 190 -10.12 -12.14 -15.17
N GLY A 191 -9.75 -12.79 -14.06
CA GLY A 191 -8.36 -13.19 -13.77
C GLY A 191 -7.54 -12.14 -13.02
N GLU A 192 -8.05 -10.93 -12.83
CA GLU A 192 -7.40 -9.88 -12.02
C GLU A 192 -7.37 -10.31 -10.55
N LYS A 193 -6.17 -10.33 -9.97
CA LYS A 193 -5.93 -10.73 -8.58
C LYS A 193 -5.73 -9.54 -7.65
N LEU A 194 -5.31 -8.40 -8.18
CA LEU A 194 -5.15 -7.16 -7.44
C LEU A 194 -6.47 -6.39 -7.33
N LEU A 195 -6.43 -5.29 -6.58
CA LEU A 195 -7.46 -4.27 -6.58
C LEU A 195 -7.07 -3.24 -7.64
N ARG A 196 -7.73 -3.25 -8.80
CA ARG A 196 -7.34 -2.39 -9.94
C ARG A 196 -7.91 -0.98 -9.77
N GLN A 197 -7.10 0.03 -10.03
CA GLN A 197 -7.57 1.41 -10.12
C GLN A 197 -8.68 1.54 -11.18
N PRO A 198 -9.89 2.01 -10.85
CA PRO A 198 -11.01 1.99 -11.80
C PRO A 198 -10.79 2.81 -13.08
N THR A 199 -10.17 4.00 -12.96
CA THR A 199 -9.88 4.88 -14.11
C THR A 199 -8.69 4.42 -14.95
N ASP A 200 -8.06 3.31 -14.58
CA ASP A 200 -7.06 2.66 -15.41
C ASP A 200 -7.69 1.78 -16.50
N VAL A 201 -8.90 1.26 -16.24
CA VAL A 201 -9.58 0.32 -17.16
C VAL A 201 -10.88 0.87 -17.73
N PHE A 202 -11.57 1.74 -17.00
CA PHE A 202 -12.87 2.29 -17.38
C PHE A 202 -12.85 3.81 -17.41
N ALA A 203 -13.67 4.38 -18.29
CA ALA A 203 -13.78 5.83 -18.40
C ALA A 203 -14.15 6.48 -17.06
N PRO A 204 -13.57 7.65 -16.73
CA PRO A 204 -13.92 8.44 -15.56
C PRO A 204 -15.42 8.68 -15.40
N GLY A 205 -15.90 8.63 -14.16
CA GLY A 205 -17.32 8.82 -13.84
C GLY A 205 -18.29 7.78 -14.42
N SER A 206 -17.80 6.72 -15.07
CA SER A 206 -18.65 5.67 -15.64
C SER A 206 -19.23 4.75 -14.57
N GLY A 207 -20.39 4.14 -14.84
CA GLY A 207 -20.98 3.13 -13.96
C GLY A 207 -20.10 1.88 -13.79
N GLN A 208 -19.25 1.56 -14.77
CA GLN A 208 -18.31 0.44 -14.69
C GLN A 208 -17.15 0.77 -13.74
N ALA A 209 -16.63 2.00 -13.76
CA ALA A 209 -15.62 2.45 -12.80
C ALA A 209 -16.18 2.42 -11.37
N ALA A 210 -17.41 2.89 -11.17
CA ALA A 210 -18.07 2.84 -9.87
C ALA A 210 -18.29 1.39 -9.37
N ALA A 211 -18.74 0.49 -10.25
CA ALA A 211 -18.93 -0.92 -9.90
C ALA A 211 -17.60 -1.62 -9.53
N LEU A 212 -16.51 -1.31 -10.24
CA LEU A 212 -15.18 -1.85 -9.90
C LEU A 212 -14.66 -1.30 -8.57
N ALA A 213 -14.90 -0.02 -8.27
CA ALA A 213 -14.56 0.56 -6.98
C ALA A 213 -15.28 -0.15 -5.82
N GLU A 214 -16.58 -0.43 -5.99
CA GLU A 214 -17.38 -1.19 -5.01
C GLU A 214 -16.87 -2.63 -4.83
N GLU A 215 -16.57 -3.33 -5.93
CA GLU A 215 -16.01 -4.68 -5.87
C GLU A 215 -14.63 -4.69 -5.18
N ASN A 216 -13.76 -3.71 -5.47
CA ASN A 216 -12.46 -3.60 -4.82
C ASN A 216 -12.60 -3.44 -3.30
N ALA A 217 -13.55 -2.61 -2.84
CA ALA A 217 -13.82 -2.44 -1.42
C ALA A 217 -14.28 -3.74 -0.76
N GLN A 218 -15.16 -4.50 -1.42
CA GLN A 218 -15.66 -5.80 -0.95
C GLN A 218 -14.57 -6.89 -0.90
N ARG A 219 -13.59 -6.81 -1.80
CA ARG A 219 -12.45 -7.74 -1.88
C ARG A 219 -11.28 -7.37 -0.99
N SER A 220 -11.25 -6.16 -0.42
CA SER A 220 -10.17 -5.72 0.47
C SER A 220 -10.35 -6.26 1.89
N ILE A 221 -9.25 -6.68 2.50
CA ILE A 221 -9.14 -7.02 3.92
C ILE A 221 -7.77 -6.58 4.46
N VAL A 222 -7.75 -5.90 5.61
CA VAL A 222 -6.49 -5.52 6.27
C VAL A 222 -5.94 -6.70 7.06
N VAL A 223 -4.62 -6.84 7.09
CA VAL A 223 -3.88 -7.68 8.03
C VAL A 223 -3.08 -6.74 8.92
N ASP A 224 -3.25 -6.91 10.21
CA ASP A 224 -2.72 -6.04 11.26
C ASP A 224 -1.71 -6.81 12.13
N ASP A 225 -0.86 -6.12 12.88
CA ASP A 225 0.21 -6.73 13.69
C ASP A 225 -0.21 -7.04 15.13
N GLY A 226 -1.49 -6.87 15.48
CA GLY A 226 -1.94 -7.00 16.86
C GLY A 226 -1.54 -5.82 17.74
N ALA A 227 -1.28 -4.64 17.16
CA ALA A 227 -0.93 -3.44 17.89
C ALA A 227 -1.71 -2.20 17.43
N THR A 228 -1.51 -1.09 18.14
CA THR A 228 -1.95 0.25 17.72
C THR A 228 -0.74 1.20 17.70
N LEU A 229 0.45 0.65 17.46
CA LEU A 229 1.69 1.42 17.50
C LEU A 229 1.82 2.25 16.22
N ASN A 230 2.19 3.52 16.39
CA ASN A 230 2.83 4.24 15.30
C ASN A 230 4.35 4.07 15.43
N PHE A 231 4.94 3.25 14.55
CA PHE A 231 6.36 2.90 14.53
C PHE A 231 7.28 4.07 14.17
N SER A 232 6.75 5.17 13.63
CA SER A 232 7.51 6.40 13.36
C SER A 232 7.69 7.31 14.59
N THR A 233 7.04 7.01 15.71
CA THR A 233 7.17 7.80 16.94
C THR A 233 8.41 7.37 17.73
N ALA A 234 9.12 8.33 18.34
CA ALA A 234 10.36 8.09 19.07
C ALA A 234 10.30 6.98 20.14
N LYS A 235 9.11 6.72 20.70
CA LYS A 235 8.90 5.64 21.68
C LYS A 235 8.94 4.25 21.03
N ASN A 236 8.47 4.13 19.79
CA ASN A 236 8.20 2.86 19.13
C ASN A 236 9.23 2.49 18.06
N THR A 237 10.15 3.39 17.71
CA THR A 237 11.26 3.10 16.78
C THR A 237 12.22 2.01 17.28
N THR A 238 12.05 1.52 18.51
CA THR A 238 12.82 0.40 19.10
C THR A 238 12.07 -0.93 19.10
N VAL A 239 10.80 -0.94 18.70
CA VAL A 239 10.02 -2.16 18.48
C VAL A 239 10.21 -2.56 17.02
N ALA A 240 10.66 -3.78 16.77
CA ALA A 240 10.93 -4.26 15.41
C ALA A 240 9.65 -4.27 14.57
N LEU A 241 9.76 -3.87 13.30
CA LEU A 241 8.65 -3.91 12.35
C LEU A 241 8.16 -5.35 12.14
N PRO A 242 6.85 -5.58 12.04
CA PRO A 242 6.28 -6.90 11.79
C PRO A 242 6.45 -7.29 10.31
N TYR A 243 6.46 -8.59 10.03
CA TYR A 243 6.42 -9.22 8.69
C TYR A 243 7.61 -9.01 7.75
N ILE A 244 8.33 -7.89 7.85
CA ILE A 244 9.40 -7.50 6.92
C ILE A 244 10.73 -7.25 7.60
N ASP A 245 11.81 -7.55 6.89
CA ASP A 245 13.17 -7.12 7.20
C ASP A 245 13.96 -6.85 5.90
N ALA A 246 15.28 -6.75 5.97
CA ALA A 246 16.13 -6.46 4.81
C ALA A 246 16.15 -7.58 3.75
N GLU A 247 15.83 -8.82 4.13
CA GLU A 247 15.85 -10.01 3.29
C GLU A 247 14.45 -10.52 2.93
N GLN A 248 13.50 -10.43 3.87
CA GLN A 248 12.11 -10.84 3.74
C GLN A 248 11.24 -9.64 3.37
N ARG A 249 10.91 -9.56 2.07
CA ARG A 249 10.04 -8.51 1.52
C ARG A 249 8.60 -9.00 1.47
N VAL A 250 7.66 -8.06 1.61
CA VAL A 250 6.24 -8.29 1.36
C VAL A 250 5.82 -7.34 0.24
N SER A 251 5.80 -7.86 -0.99
CA SER A 251 5.54 -7.07 -2.19
C SER A 251 4.08 -7.18 -2.64
N VAL A 252 3.50 -6.08 -3.14
CA VAL A 252 2.20 -6.11 -3.81
C VAL A 252 2.24 -7.05 -5.02
N GLY A 253 1.20 -7.86 -5.20
CA GLY A 253 1.14 -8.92 -6.20
C GLY A 253 1.62 -10.28 -5.70
N ALA A 254 2.31 -10.34 -4.56
CA ALA A 254 2.69 -11.61 -3.95
C ALA A 254 1.44 -12.36 -3.43
N ASN A 255 1.44 -13.69 -3.58
CA ASN A 255 0.46 -14.52 -2.89
C ASN A 255 0.69 -14.46 -1.37
N ALA A 256 -0.39 -14.35 -0.61
CA ALA A 256 -0.41 -14.53 0.83
C ALA A 256 -1.12 -15.84 1.16
N ALA A 257 -0.48 -16.72 1.92
CA ALA A 257 -1.03 -17.99 2.36
C ALA A 257 -1.12 -18.00 3.89
N PHE A 258 -2.32 -18.23 4.43
CA PHE A 258 -2.50 -18.39 5.87
C PHE A 258 -1.88 -19.71 6.33
N THR A 259 -0.99 -19.63 7.33
CA THR A 259 -0.31 -20.76 7.96
C THR A 259 -0.92 -21.12 9.32
N GLY A 260 -1.78 -20.25 9.84
CA GLY A 260 -2.51 -20.42 11.09
C GLY A 260 -3.81 -19.60 11.12
N PRO A 261 -4.62 -19.78 12.16
CA PRO A 261 -5.85 -19.02 12.31
C PRO A 261 -5.59 -17.57 12.73
N MET A 262 -6.54 -16.69 12.40
CA MET A 262 -6.52 -15.27 12.74
C MET A 262 -7.88 -14.84 13.28
N ILE A 263 -7.98 -13.63 13.82
CA ILE A 263 -9.23 -13.11 14.40
C ILE A 263 -9.79 -12.06 13.46
N LEU A 264 -11.03 -12.24 13.01
CA LEU A 264 -11.71 -11.19 12.25
C LEU A 264 -12.14 -10.09 13.22
N ASP A 265 -11.76 -8.86 12.93
CA ASP A 265 -11.98 -7.70 13.78
C ASP A 265 -12.41 -6.51 12.92
N TYR A 266 -13.12 -5.57 13.53
CA TYR A 266 -13.48 -4.30 12.91
C TYR A 266 -12.96 -3.16 13.77
N ARG A 267 -12.15 -2.26 13.20
CA ARG A 267 -11.77 -1.01 13.87
C ARG A 267 -11.23 -0.02 12.87
N TYR A 268 -11.36 1.26 13.21
CA TYR A 268 -10.92 2.38 12.38
C TYR A 268 -11.57 2.33 10.99
N ASP A 269 -12.86 2.00 10.95
CA ASP A 269 -13.69 1.90 9.75
C ASP A 269 -13.22 0.82 8.74
N LEU A 270 -12.43 -0.16 9.19
CA LEU A 270 -11.88 -1.23 8.36
C LEU A 270 -12.00 -2.59 9.04
N TRP A 271 -12.46 -3.57 8.25
CA TRP A 271 -12.34 -4.98 8.58
C TRP A 271 -10.88 -5.42 8.48
N ARG A 272 -10.44 -6.17 9.48
CA ARG A 272 -9.06 -6.63 9.59
C ARG A 272 -8.95 -8.03 10.17
N LEU A 273 -7.80 -8.65 9.91
CA LEU A 273 -7.38 -9.90 10.51
C LEU A 273 -6.28 -9.60 11.51
N GLN A 274 -6.53 -9.97 12.77
CA GLN A 274 -5.57 -9.84 13.86
C GLN A 274 -4.86 -11.17 14.12
N PRO A 275 -3.53 -11.20 14.32
CA PRO A 275 -2.82 -12.33 14.88
C PRO A 275 -3.30 -12.61 16.31
N GLN A 276 -3.06 -13.79 16.86
CA GLN A 276 -3.51 -14.15 18.21
C GLN A 276 -2.74 -13.43 19.34
N GLY A 277 -1.63 -12.79 19.01
CA GLY A 277 -0.81 -11.93 19.87
C GLY A 277 -0.16 -10.82 19.02
N GLN A 278 0.57 -9.91 19.64
CA GLN A 278 1.29 -8.87 18.89
C GLN A 278 2.47 -9.49 18.14
N VAL A 279 2.57 -9.24 16.84
CA VAL A 279 3.73 -9.61 16.01
C VAL A 279 4.86 -8.59 16.19
N ILE A 280 6.04 -9.05 16.59
CA ILE A 280 7.23 -8.20 16.72
C ILE A 280 8.39 -8.80 15.91
N GLY A 281 8.72 -8.17 14.78
CA GLY A 281 9.74 -8.66 13.85
C GLY A 281 9.20 -9.56 12.74
N ALA A 282 10.06 -9.93 11.80
CA ALA A 282 9.72 -10.74 10.63
C ALA A 282 9.64 -12.25 10.88
N ASP A 283 10.24 -12.73 11.99
CA ASP A 283 10.35 -14.14 12.38
C ASP A 283 9.48 -14.50 13.60
N ASP A 284 8.55 -13.61 13.98
CA ASP A 284 7.69 -13.84 15.15
C ASP A 284 6.82 -15.10 14.97
N ALA A 285 6.66 -15.88 16.04
CA ALA A 285 5.86 -17.10 16.02
C ALA A 285 4.36 -16.84 15.88
N ASP A 286 3.89 -15.61 16.18
CA ASP A 286 2.49 -15.21 16.01
C ASP A 286 2.14 -14.84 14.55
N ILE A 287 3.10 -14.87 13.63
CA ILE A 287 2.85 -14.67 12.20
C ILE A 287 2.09 -15.87 11.63
N ALA A 288 0.82 -15.67 11.34
CA ALA A 288 -0.09 -16.66 10.75
C ALA A 288 -0.13 -16.62 9.20
N LEU A 289 0.89 -16.04 8.57
CA LEU A 289 0.96 -15.80 7.11
C LEU A 289 2.33 -16.15 6.55
N ALA A 290 2.34 -16.66 5.32
CA ALA A 290 3.52 -16.78 4.48
C ALA A 290 3.31 -15.97 3.19
N PHE A 291 4.29 -15.15 2.83
CA PHE A 291 4.25 -14.31 1.64
C PHE A 291 5.17 -14.88 0.55
N GLY A 292 4.63 -15.03 -0.66
CA GLY A 292 5.44 -15.34 -1.83
C GLY A 292 6.47 -14.25 -2.11
N GLN A 293 7.60 -14.63 -2.71
CA GLN A 293 8.58 -13.68 -3.19
C GLN A 293 8.41 -13.49 -4.69
N ILE A 294 8.41 -12.24 -5.15
CA ILE A 294 8.40 -11.91 -6.58
C ILE A 294 9.85 -11.88 -7.06
N ASP A 295 10.15 -12.67 -8.10
CA ASP A 295 11.44 -12.66 -8.78
C ASP A 295 11.44 -11.58 -9.88
N ASN A 296 12.11 -10.48 -9.56
CA ASN A 296 12.19 -9.26 -10.35
C ASN A 296 13.63 -8.72 -10.32
N GLU A 297 14.64 -9.61 -10.34
CA GLU A 297 16.04 -9.21 -10.27
C GLU A 297 16.54 -8.43 -11.50
N ALA A 298 15.87 -8.58 -12.64
CA ALA A 298 16.14 -7.91 -13.92
C ALA A 298 14.83 -7.75 -14.72
N PRO A 299 14.74 -6.75 -15.62
CA PRO A 299 13.59 -6.60 -16.52
C PRO A 299 13.48 -7.79 -17.50
N GLN A 300 12.28 -8.05 -17.99
CA GLN A 300 12.05 -9.03 -19.04
C GLN A 300 12.66 -8.59 -20.38
N GLU A 301 13.06 -9.57 -21.20
CA GLU A 301 13.61 -9.30 -22.53
C GLU A 301 12.51 -8.85 -23.50
N VAL A 302 12.58 -7.58 -23.91
CA VAL A 302 11.62 -6.96 -24.84
C VAL A 302 11.98 -7.14 -26.33
N GLY A 303 13.15 -7.73 -26.61
CA GLY A 303 13.64 -8.00 -27.96
C GLY A 303 13.94 -6.74 -28.80
N GLY A 304 14.10 -6.94 -30.12
CA GLY A 304 14.37 -5.86 -31.06
C GLY A 304 15.85 -5.50 -31.17
N ASN A 305 16.15 -4.38 -31.83
CA ASN A 305 17.50 -3.91 -32.11
C ASN A 305 17.84 -2.55 -31.48
N VAL A 306 16.87 -1.95 -30.80
CA VAL A 306 16.93 -0.78 -29.92
C VAL A 306 15.86 -0.97 -28.84
N SER A 307 16.14 -0.63 -27.58
CA SER A 307 15.12 -0.52 -26.53
C SER A 307 15.01 0.90 -25.99
N VAL A 308 13.82 1.30 -25.57
CA VAL A 308 13.54 2.62 -24.97
C VAL A 308 12.77 2.40 -23.67
N GLY A 309 13.17 3.08 -22.60
CA GLY A 309 12.49 3.02 -21.33
C GLY A 309 12.19 4.39 -20.72
N SER A 310 11.35 4.38 -19.69
CA SER A 310 10.98 5.53 -18.86
C SER A 310 11.24 5.20 -17.40
N PHE A 311 11.75 6.17 -16.63
CA PHE A 311 11.97 5.96 -15.21
C PHE A 311 11.98 7.27 -14.41
N ASN A 312 10.92 7.49 -13.63
CA ASN A 312 10.92 8.49 -12.57
C ASN A 312 11.84 8.04 -11.44
N VAL A 313 12.90 8.80 -11.14
CA VAL A 313 13.96 8.42 -10.19
C VAL A 313 13.83 9.09 -8.81
N LEU A 314 12.65 9.62 -8.48
CA LEU A 314 12.30 10.15 -7.16
C LEU A 314 13.29 11.23 -6.66
N ASN A 315 13.20 12.42 -7.24
CA ASN A 315 13.97 13.61 -6.89
C ASN A 315 15.49 13.38 -6.77
N TYR A 316 16.15 12.99 -7.86
CA TYR A 316 17.60 12.88 -7.91
C TYR A 316 18.26 14.26 -8.00
N PHE A 317 18.63 14.78 -6.83
CA PHE A 317 19.24 16.10 -6.66
C PHE A 317 20.66 15.96 -6.13
N THR A 318 21.62 16.56 -6.85
CA THR A 318 23.01 16.65 -6.41
C THR A 318 23.23 17.80 -5.43
N THR A 319 22.36 18.81 -5.46
CA THR A 319 22.30 19.89 -4.47
C THR A 319 21.49 19.40 -3.28
N THR A 320 22.17 19.11 -2.18
CA THR A 320 21.53 18.56 -0.98
C THR A 320 20.90 19.66 -0.12
N GLY A 321 19.92 19.30 0.70
CA GLY A 321 19.24 20.28 1.56
C GLY A 321 20.18 21.03 2.52
N GLU A 322 21.24 20.39 3.02
CA GLU A 322 22.21 21.01 3.93
C GLU A 322 23.02 22.16 3.29
N GLU A 323 23.05 22.22 1.96
CA GLU A 323 23.70 23.29 1.21
C GLU A 323 22.82 24.55 1.11
N LEU A 324 21.54 24.45 1.47
CA LEU A 324 20.57 25.53 1.38
C LEU A 324 20.07 25.99 2.76
N GLU A 325 19.67 27.26 2.83
CA GLU A 325 19.01 27.82 4.02
C GLU A 325 17.49 27.54 3.99
N GLY A 326 16.87 27.41 5.17
CA GLY A 326 15.41 27.30 5.31
C GLY A 326 14.83 25.88 5.14
N CYS A 327 15.65 24.90 4.72
CA CYS A 327 15.21 23.52 4.62
C CYS A 327 14.81 22.92 5.98
N SER A 328 13.71 22.17 5.96
CA SER A 328 13.31 21.24 7.02
C SER A 328 13.36 19.82 6.49
N TYR A 329 13.50 18.85 7.39
CA TYR A 329 13.84 17.47 7.04
C TYR A 329 12.93 16.46 7.70
N TYR A 330 12.68 15.35 7.00
CA TYR A 330 12.40 14.10 7.67
C TYR A 330 13.69 13.54 8.28
N ARG A 331 13.56 12.87 9.42
CA ARG A 331 14.70 12.45 10.25
C ARG A 331 14.60 10.97 10.57
N ASP A 332 15.75 10.33 10.74
CA ASP A 332 15.83 8.98 11.29
C ASP A 332 15.53 8.98 12.80
N ARG A 333 15.52 7.79 13.42
CA ARG A 333 15.25 7.65 14.86
C ARG A 333 16.31 8.27 15.77
N GLU A 334 17.50 8.59 15.25
CA GLU A 334 18.58 9.27 15.98
C GLU A 334 18.52 10.80 15.78
N GLY A 335 17.62 11.29 14.95
CA GLY A 335 17.43 12.71 14.65
C GLY A 335 18.30 13.21 13.50
N ASN A 336 19.02 12.35 12.78
CA ASN A 336 19.80 12.74 11.61
C ASN A 336 18.85 13.09 10.45
N PRO A 337 19.09 14.21 9.73
CA PRO A 337 18.27 14.56 8.57
C PRO A 337 18.55 13.61 7.40
N LEU A 338 17.48 13.15 6.72
CA LEU A 338 17.58 12.17 5.63
C LEU A 338 17.11 12.70 4.28
N THR A 339 15.93 13.31 4.25
CA THR A 339 15.37 13.88 3.03
C THR A 339 14.72 15.23 3.33
N VAL A 340 14.80 16.14 2.37
CA VAL A 340 14.15 17.45 2.43
C VAL A 340 12.64 17.27 2.47
N ARG A 341 12.00 17.86 3.47
CA ARG A 341 10.54 17.88 3.62
C ARG A 341 9.92 19.08 2.93
N GLN A 342 10.43 20.28 3.24
CA GLN A 342 9.90 21.56 2.75
C GLN A 342 10.82 22.72 3.21
N GLY A 343 10.53 23.94 2.74
CA GLY A 343 11.12 25.19 3.23
C GLY A 343 12.26 25.74 2.36
N CYS A 344 12.70 24.97 1.36
CA CYS A 344 13.71 25.36 0.40
C CYS A 344 13.44 24.70 -0.96
N ASP A 345 14.26 25.03 -1.95
CA ASP A 345 14.09 24.59 -3.35
C ASP A 345 14.71 23.22 -3.66
N ALA A 346 15.64 22.72 -2.82
CA ALA A 346 16.10 21.34 -2.95
C ALA A 346 14.94 20.34 -2.78
N ARG A 347 15.03 19.23 -3.50
CA ARG A 347 14.19 18.04 -3.34
C ARG A 347 15.11 16.85 -3.07
N GLY A 348 14.59 15.76 -2.52
CA GLY A 348 15.41 14.56 -2.30
C GLY A 348 16.32 14.64 -1.07
N ALA A 349 17.60 14.28 -1.22
CA ALA A 349 18.51 14.02 -0.10
C ALA A 349 18.81 15.24 0.78
N ALA A 350 18.84 15.03 2.09
CA ALA A 350 19.16 16.08 3.05
C ALA A 350 20.65 16.44 3.09
N ASN A 351 21.53 15.47 2.86
CA ASN A 351 22.98 15.59 2.98
C ASN A 351 23.70 14.59 2.08
N ALA A 352 25.02 14.71 2.00
CA ALA A 352 25.86 13.85 1.15
C ALA A 352 25.71 12.34 1.45
N GLU A 353 25.53 11.94 2.71
CA GLU A 353 25.35 10.52 3.08
C GLU A 353 24.01 9.97 2.56
N SER A 354 22.94 10.76 2.69
CA SER A 354 21.61 10.38 2.20
C SER A 354 21.58 10.36 0.68
N PHE A 355 22.29 11.29 0.03
CA PHE A 355 22.47 11.29 -1.41
C PHE A 355 23.22 10.04 -1.89
N ALA A 356 24.29 9.63 -1.17
CA ALA A 356 25.00 8.40 -1.50
C ALA A 356 24.10 7.15 -1.41
N ARG A 357 23.19 7.09 -0.42
CA ARG A 357 22.19 6.01 -0.33
C ARG A 357 21.22 6.03 -1.50
N GLN A 358 20.62 7.18 -1.81
CA GLN A 358 19.72 7.35 -2.95
C GLN A 358 20.39 6.95 -4.27
N GLN A 359 21.58 7.50 -4.53
CA GLN A 359 22.37 7.24 -5.73
C GLN A 359 22.72 5.76 -5.86
N SER A 360 23.06 5.07 -4.76
CA SER A 360 23.41 3.65 -4.82
C SER A 360 22.26 2.80 -5.37
N LYS A 361 21.02 3.09 -4.97
CA LYS A 361 19.82 2.40 -5.46
C LYS A 361 19.51 2.73 -6.91
N ILE A 362 19.54 4.02 -7.28
CA ILE A 362 19.26 4.46 -8.65
C ILE A 362 20.30 3.91 -9.64
N VAL A 363 21.59 3.92 -9.27
CA VAL A 363 22.68 3.34 -10.07
C VAL A 363 22.54 1.81 -10.17
N ALA A 364 22.12 1.13 -9.10
CA ALA A 364 21.86 -0.31 -9.14
C ALA A 364 20.68 -0.65 -10.08
N ALA A 365 19.59 0.12 -10.02
CA ALA A 365 18.43 -0.04 -10.88
C ALA A 365 18.78 0.23 -12.36
N LEU A 366 19.31 1.41 -12.69
CA LEU A 366 19.70 1.78 -14.05
C LEU A 366 20.84 0.92 -14.62
N GLY A 367 21.71 0.38 -13.77
CA GLY A 367 22.75 -0.56 -14.17
C GLY A 367 22.19 -1.89 -14.70
N LYS A 368 21.04 -2.33 -14.17
CA LYS A 368 20.30 -3.53 -14.59
C LYS A 368 19.22 -3.24 -15.64
N PHE A 369 18.73 -2.00 -15.71
CA PHE A 369 17.73 -1.58 -16.69
C PHE A 369 18.38 -1.47 -18.08
N THR A 370 18.24 -2.51 -18.90
CA THR A 370 19.02 -2.72 -20.14
C THR A 370 18.61 -1.85 -21.35
N ALA A 371 17.80 -0.82 -21.13
CA ALA A 371 17.35 0.12 -22.14
C ALA A 371 18.51 0.81 -22.89
N ASP A 372 18.38 1.03 -24.21
CA ASP A 372 19.34 1.80 -24.99
C ASP A 372 19.12 3.31 -24.93
N VAL A 373 17.89 3.74 -24.69
CA VAL A 373 17.49 5.13 -24.38
C VAL A 373 16.60 5.09 -23.16
N VAL A 374 16.86 5.93 -22.16
CA VAL A 374 16.00 6.08 -20.99
C VAL A 374 15.59 7.54 -20.87
N VAL A 375 14.29 7.80 -20.86
CA VAL A 375 13.77 9.09 -20.39
C VAL A 375 13.71 9.03 -18.86
N LEU A 376 14.15 10.12 -18.23
CA LEU A 376 14.23 10.25 -16.79
C LEU A 376 13.37 11.43 -16.35
N GLU A 377 12.55 11.17 -15.37
CA GLU A 377 11.78 12.17 -14.64
C GLU A 377 12.43 12.43 -13.28
N GLU A 378 12.18 13.60 -12.71
CA GLU A 378 12.69 13.97 -11.38
C GLU A 378 14.21 14.12 -11.27
N ILE A 379 14.85 14.61 -12.32
CA ILE A 379 16.24 15.07 -12.28
C ILE A 379 16.27 16.55 -11.87
N GLU A 380 17.22 16.91 -11.01
CA GLU A 380 17.46 18.31 -10.66
C GLU A 380 17.73 19.18 -11.89
N ASN A 381 17.04 20.32 -11.95
CA ASN A 381 17.41 21.44 -12.80
C ASN A 381 18.52 22.25 -12.12
N SER A 382 19.76 21.82 -12.29
CA SER A 382 20.92 22.40 -11.60
C SER A 382 21.16 23.89 -11.92
N ALA A 383 20.54 24.43 -12.99
CA ALA A 383 20.55 25.86 -13.27
C ALA A 383 19.82 26.68 -12.18
N ARG A 384 18.78 26.12 -11.55
CA ARG A 384 18.08 26.75 -10.41
C ARG A 384 18.97 26.86 -9.17
N PHE A 385 20.09 26.16 -9.14
CA PHE A 385 21.09 26.17 -8.07
C PHE A 385 22.41 26.82 -8.51
N GLY A 386 22.41 27.59 -9.60
CA GLY A 386 23.57 28.35 -10.07
C GLY A 386 24.67 27.50 -10.74
N GLN A 387 24.34 26.28 -11.17
CA GLN A 387 25.25 25.37 -11.85
C GLN A 387 24.87 25.22 -13.34
N ASP A 388 25.66 24.45 -14.08
CA ASP A 388 25.28 24.00 -15.43
C ASP A 388 23.98 23.18 -15.37
N ARG A 389 23.01 23.42 -16.29
CA ARG A 389 21.69 22.74 -16.29
C ARG A 389 21.79 21.21 -16.35
N ASP A 390 22.88 20.68 -16.91
CA ASP A 390 23.12 19.25 -17.01
C ASP A 390 23.98 18.67 -15.87
N ALA A 391 24.37 19.46 -14.86
CA ALA A 391 25.32 19.02 -13.82
C ALA A 391 24.86 17.74 -13.08
N ALA A 392 23.64 17.70 -12.56
CA ALA A 392 23.11 16.50 -11.89
C ALA A 392 23.03 15.28 -12.82
N LEU A 393 22.57 15.47 -14.06
CA LEU A 393 22.47 14.42 -15.06
C LEU A 393 23.85 13.87 -15.48
N ALA A 394 24.82 14.77 -15.66
CA ALA A 394 26.19 14.42 -15.98
C ALA A 394 26.83 13.63 -14.84
N HIS A 395 26.56 14.02 -13.59
CA HIS A 395 26.99 13.27 -12.40
C HIS A 395 26.40 11.86 -12.40
N LEU A 396 25.09 11.69 -12.60
CA LEU A 396 24.46 10.36 -12.67
C LEU A 396 25.13 9.48 -13.75
N VAL A 397 25.35 10.02 -14.95
CA VAL A 397 26.00 9.29 -16.05
C VAL A 397 27.45 8.93 -15.71
N GLU A 398 28.19 9.79 -15.02
CA GLU A 398 29.53 9.47 -14.51
C GLU A 398 29.47 8.27 -13.55
N GLN A 399 28.53 8.27 -12.60
CA GLN A 399 28.39 7.21 -11.60
C GLN A 399 27.97 5.88 -12.24
N LEU A 400 27.07 5.91 -13.23
CA LEU A 400 26.70 4.73 -14.01
C LEU A 400 27.89 4.13 -14.76
N ASN A 401 28.71 4.99 -15.39
CA ASN A 401 29.90 4.55 -16.11
C ASN A 401 31.01 4.04 -15.17
N SER A 402 31.13 4.67 -14.00
CA SER A 402 32.06 4.24 -12.94
C SER A 402 31.69 2.85 -12.42
N ALA A 403 30.41 2.64 -12.08
CA ALA A 403 29.88 1.35 -11.65
C ALA A 403 30.06 0.25 -12.72
N ALA A 404 29.92 0.62 -14.00
CA ALA A 404 30.15 -0.29 -15.13
C ALA A 404 31.64 -0.58 -15.42
N GLY A 405 32.56 0.20 -14.86
CA GLY A 405 34.00 0.11 -15.15
C GLY A 405 34.39 0.54 -16.58
N GLN A 406 33.46 1.10 -17.35
CA GLN A 406 33.68 1.55 -18.72
C GLN A 406 32.61 2.57 -19.13
N LYS A 407 32.92 3.39 -20.15
CA LYS A 407 31.97 4.35 -20.71
C LYS A 407 30.91 3.65 -21.58
N ILE A 408 29.74 3.39 -21.00
CA ILE A 408 28.54 2.83 -21.64
C ILE A 408 27.54 3.94 -21.96
N TRP A 409 27.24 4.75 -20.95
CA TRP A 409 26.20 5.75 -20.95
C TRP A 409 26.71 7.12 -21.39
N SER A 410 25.85 7.85 -22.07
CA SER A 410 25.93 9.28 -22.36
C SER A 410 24.59 9.91 -22.03
N TYR A 411 24.54 11.23 -21.88
CA TYR A 411 23.29 11.97 -21.77
C TYR A 411 23.05 12.83 -23.01
N VAL A 412 21.78 13.18 -23.24
CA VAL A 412 21.37 14.20 -24.21
C VAL A 412 21.62 15.57 -23.57
N PRO A 413 22.50 16.41 -24.14
CA PRO A 413 22.74 17.74 -23.60
C PRO A 413 21.51 18.63 -23.70
N SER A 414 21.39 19.57 -22.77
CA SER A 414 20.44 20.67 -22.84
C SER A 414 20.67 21.49 -24.13
N PRO A 415 19.59 21.93 -24.80
CA PRO A 415 19.71 22.76 -25.98
C PRO A 415 20.13 24.19 -25.63
N ALA A 416 20.63 24.93 -26.63
CA ALA A 416 20.97 26.35 -26.48
C ALA A 416 19.74 27.22 -26.14
N ALA A 417 18.55 26.83 -26.61
CA ALA A 417 17.28 27.48 -26.29
C ALA A 417 16.59 26.73 -25.14
N ILE A 418 16.54 27.34 -23.97
CA ILE A 418 15.88 26.84 -22.76
C ILE A 418 14.73 27.78 -22.35
N PRO A 419 13.67 27.28 -21.70
CA PRO A 419 12.61 28.13 -21.15
C PRO A 419 13.18 29.14 -20.14
N ALA A 420 12.54 30.30 -20.04
CA ALA A 420 13.00 31.38 -19.16
C ALA A 420 12.68 31.13 -17.68
N ASP A 421 11.58 30.43 -17.41
CA ASP A 421 11.20 29.98 -16.08
C ASP A 421 10.93 28.48 -16.15
N GLU A 422 11.60 27.73 -15.29
CA GLU A 422 11.53 26.28 -15.22
C GLU A 422 11.43 25.87 -13.75
N ASP A 423 10.77 24.74 -13.50
CA ASP A 423 10.77 24.09 -12.20
C ASP A 423 12.21 23.70 -11.77
N VAL A 424 12.39 23.47 -10.47
CA VAL A 424 13.63 22.93 -9.88
C VAL A 424 13.86 21.47 -10.28
N ILE A 425 12.82 20.82 -10.78
CA ILE A 425 12.82 19.49 -11.38
C ILE A 425 12.74 19.64 -12.90
N ARG A 426 13.43 18.75 -13.64
CA ARG A 426 13.30 18.66 -15.10
C ARG A 426 13.26 17.20 -15.59
N THR A 427 12.83 17.05 -16.84
CA THR A 427 13.01 15.80 -17.59
C THR A 427 14.42 15.73 -18.20
N ALA A 428 14.90 14.51 -18.44
CA ALA A 428 16.21 14.24 -19.00
C ALA A 428 16.22 12.95 -19.85
N ILE A 429 17.27 12.76 -20.65
CA ILE A 429 17.44 11.54 -21.45
C ILE A 429 18.88 11.05 -21.35
N ILE A 430 19.07 9.78 -21.00
CA ILE A 430 20.35 9.05 -21.11
C ILE A 430 20.27 7.99 -22.19
N TYR A 431 21.42 7.63 -22.77
CA TYR A 431 21.47 6.64 -23.85
C TYR A 431 22.80 5.88 -23.90
N ARG A 432 22.75 4.69 -24.49
CA ARG A 432 23.91 3.85 -24.77
C ARG A 432 24.54 4.25 -26.10
N ALA A 433 25.70 4.91 -26.04
CA ALA A 433 26.33 5.53 -27.22
C ALA A 433 26.81 4.53 -28.30
N LYS A 434 26.88 3.24 -27.97
CA LYS A 434 27.18 2.17 -28.94
C LYS A 434 25.96 1.70 -29.73
N THR A 435 24.75 1.93 -29.23
CA THR A 435 23.51 1.45 -29.86
C THR A 435 22.81 2.55 -30.65
N VAL A 436 22.74 3.76 -30.11
CA VAL A 436 22.09 4.92 -30.74
C VAL A 436 22.98 6.16 -30.68
N LYS A 437 22.74 7.09 -31.58
CA LYS A 437 23.33 8.43 -31.57
C LYS A 437 22.24 9.49 -31.71
N PRO A 438 22.35 10.64 -31.01
CA PRO A 438 21.45 11.77 -31.24
C PRO A 438 21.63 12.32 -32.65
N ILE A 439 20.54 12.85 -33.20
CA ILE A 439 20.49 13.59 -34.45
C ILE A 439 20.09 15.02 -34.11
N ASP A 440 21.00 15.94 -34.43
CA ASP A 440 20.91 17.36 -34.08
C ASP A 440 20.77 17.60 -32.56
N GLU A 441 20.62 18.86 -32.17
CA GLU A 441 20.36 19.28 -30.79
C GLU A 441 18.94 18.88 -30.35
N SER A 442 18.77 18.66 -29.05
CA SER A 442 17.48 18.42 -28.40
C SER A 442 16.57 19.66 -28.50
N VAL A 443 15.30 19.53 -28.12
CA VAL A 443 14.34 20.64 -28.08
C VAL A 443 13.51 20.52 -26.81
N ILE A 444 13.34 21.62 -26.09
CA ILE A 444 12.41 21.71 -24.96
C ILE A 444 11.12 22.37 -25.46
N LEU A 445 9.97 21.83 -25.07
CA LEU A 445 8.68 22.45 -25.32
C LEU A 445 8.44 23.55 -24.29
N ASP A 446 8.60 24.81 -24.71
CA ASP A 446 8.22 26.00 -23.94
C ASP A 446 6.77 26.38 -24.28
N ASP A 447 5.81 25.88 -23.49
CA ASP A 447 4.37 26.04 -23.71
C ASP A 447 3.64 26.34 -22.38
N GLU A 448 2.67 27.26 -22.41
CA GLU A 448 1.94 27.70 -21.22
C GLU A 448 1.20 26.56 -20.50
N ALA A 449 0.84 25.49 -21.22
CA ALA A 449 0.24 24.29 -20.62
C ALA A 449 1.13 23.62 -19.57
N PHE A 450 2.45 23.82 -19.64
CA PHE A 450 3.43 23.29 -18.70
C PHE A 450 3.86 24.29 -17.62
N GLY A 451 3.21 25.46 -17.51
CA GLY A 451 3.57 26.49 -16.52
C GLY A 451 3.46 26.06 -15.04
N ASN A 452 2.83 24.91 -14.75
CA ASN A 452 2.77 24.28 -13.43
C ASN A 452 3.31 22.83 -13.41
N ALA A 453 4.02 22.43 -14.47
CA ALA A 453 4.59 21.10 -14.65
C ALA A 453 6.02 21.22 -15.20
N ARG A 454 6.61 20.10 -15.65
CA ARG A 454 7.97 20.09 -16.18
C ARG A 454 7.92 20.05 -17.69
N ASP A 455 8.68 20.94 -18.33
CA ASP A 455 8.71 21.03 -19.79
C ASP A 455 9.21 19.74 -20.45
N PRO A 456 8.49 19.22 -21.46
CA PRO A 456 8.91 18.05 -22.21
C PRO A 456 10.22 18.25 -23.00
N LEU A 457 11.09 17.23 -23.00
CA LEU A 457 12.36 17.21 -23.74
C LEU A 457 12.29 16.22 -24.91
N GLY A 458 12.43 16.73 -26.14
CA GLY A 458 12.46 15.94 -27.36
C GLY A 458 13.87 15.72 -27.93
N GLN A 459 14.21 14.47 -28.25
CA GLN A 459 15.46 14.14 -28.95
C GLN A 459 15.20 13.13 -30.08
N ALA A 460 15.76 13.42 -31.26
CA ALA A 460 15.83 12.46 -32.35
C ALA A 460 17.06 11.55 -32.20
N PHE A 461 16.89 10.25 -32.39
CA PHE A 461 17.96 9.26 -32.39
C PHE A 461 18.04 8.53 -33.72
N GLN A 462 19.21 7.98 -34.01
CA GLN A 462 19.43 7.01 -35.07
C GLN A 462 20.24 5.84 -34.51
N LYS A 463 19.83 4.61 -34.82
CA LYS A 463 20.64 3.42 -34.53
C LYS A 463 22.05 3.55 -35.14
N VAL A 464 23.07 3.22 -34.35
CA VAL A 464 24.46 3.14 -34.81
C VAL A 464 24.58 2.02 -35.85
N GLY A 465 25.28 2.33 -36.95
CA GLY A 465 25.35 1.47 -38.14
C GLY A 465 24.05 1.41 -38.97
N GLY A 466 22.98 2.11 -38.56
CA GLY A 466 21.73 2.25 -39.31
C GLY A 466 21.74 3.42 -40.29
N ASN A 467 20.59 3.65 -40.93
CA ASN A 467 20.37 4.73 -41.90
C ASN A 467 19.17 5.60 -41.50
N GLN A 468 18.68 6.47 -42.39
CA GLN A 468 17.53 7.34 -42.08
C GLN A 468 16.27 6.54 -41.69
N ASN A 469 16.11 5.31 -42.18
CA ASN A 469 14.99 4.45 -41.82
C ASN A 469 15.08 3.91 -40.39
N THR A 470 16.21 4.05 -39.69
CA THR A 470 16.34 3.73 -38.26
C THR A 470 16.22 4.96 -37.36
N ARG A 471 15.76 6.10 -37.90
CA ARG A 471 15.50 7.29 -37.09
C ARG A 471 14.20 7.17 -36.32
N PHE A 472 14.17 7.72 -35.12
CA PHE A 472 12.99 7.86 -34.28
C PHE A 472 13.18 9.05 -33.33
N VAL A 473 12.10 9.58 -32.80
CA VAL A 473 12.10 10.64 -31.77
C VAL A 473 11.61 10.04 -30.46
N VAL A 474 12.21 10.48 -29.37
CA VAL A 474 11.72 10.23 -28.01
C VAL A 474 11.43 11.59 -27.38
N VAL A 475 10.26 11.72 -26.76
CA VAL A 475 9.85 12.89 -25.99
C VAL A 475 9.66 12.45 -24.55
N ALA A 476 10.52 12.94 -23.66
CA ALA A 476 10.39 12.79 -22.21
C ALA A 476 9.35 13.78 -21.69
N ASN A 477 8.44 13.36 -20.81
CA ASN A 477 7.43 14.23 -20.23
C ASN A 477 7.20 13.93 -18.74
N HIS A 478 6.72 14.92 -17.99
CA HIS A 478 6.29 14.74 -16.60
C HIS A 478 5.14 15.72 -16.33
N PHE A 479 3.92 15.22 -16.46
CA PHE A 479 2.69 16.00 -16.37
C PHE A 479 2.41 16.47 -14.95
N LYS A 480 1.48 17.42 -14.80
CA LYS A 480 1.09 17.94 -13.50
C LYS A 480 0.56 16.81 -12.60
N SER A 481 1.11 16.70 -11.39
CA SER A 481 0.67 15.70 -10.41
C SER A 481 -0.78 15.87 -9.97
N LYS A 482 -1.43 14.75 -9.62
CA LYS A 482 -2.85 14.68 -9.21
C LYS A 482 -3.14 15.29 -7.83
N GLY A 483 -2.10 15.63 -7.06
CA GLY A 483 -2.22 16.12 -5.68
C GLY A 483 -2.42 17.63 -5.55
N SER A 484 -2.63 18.11 -4.32
CA SER A 484 -2.84 19.53 -3.98
C SER A 484 -4.07 20.13 -4.68
N ASN A 485 -5.26 19.66 -4.30
CA ASN A 485 -6.53 20.07 -4.88
C ASN A 485 -6.73 21.60 -4.79
N PRO A 486 -6.84 22.33 -5.91
CA PRO A 486 -7.02 23.77 -5.89
C PRO A 486 -8.46 24.17 -5.52
N ASP A 487 -8.59 25.23 -4.74
CA ASP A 487 -9.87 25.89 -4.43
C ASP A 487 -9.87 27.31 -5.03
N ASP A 488 -9.63 27.38 -6.33
CA ASP A 488 -9.50 28.63 -7.10
C ASP A 488 -10.61 28.82 -8.15
N GLY A 489 -11.58 27.89 -8.20
CA GLY A 489 -12.68 27.88 -9.16
C GLY A 489 -12.29 27.49 -10.59
N SER A 490 -11.05 27.06 -10.81
CA SER A 490 -10.61 26.49 -12.09
C SER A 490 -11.23 25.10 -12.33
N GLY A 491 -11.11 24.59 -13.56
CA GLY A 491 -11.43 23.20 -13.88
C GLY A 491 -10.46 22.17 -13.28
N ASN A 492 -9.50 22.60 -12.46
CA ASN A 492 -8.50 21.74 -11.85
C ASN A 492 -8.88 21.22 -10.47
N ALA A 493 -9.98 21.70 -9.89
CA ALA A 493 -10.54 21.09 -8.69
C ALA A 493 -10.94 19.63 -8.99
N ASP A 494 -10.66 18.72 -8.07
CA ASP A 494 -11.09 17.32 -8.18
C ASP A 494 -12.61 17.24 -8.30
N SER A 495 -13.07 16.65 -9.40
CA SER A 495 -14.48 16.52 -9.72
C SER A 495 -15.15 15.28 -9.11
N GLY A 496 -14.37 14.40 -8.46
CA GLY A 496 -14.85 13.16 -7.88
C GLY A 496 -15.13 12.04 -8.89
N ASP A 497 -14.65 12.18 -10.12
CA ASP A 497 -14.81 11.21 -11.21
C ASP A 497 -13.71 10.14 -11.27
N GLY A 498 -12.76 10.19 -10.32
CA GLY A 498 -11.63 9.28 -10.18
C GLY A 498 -10.33 9.78 -10.83
N GLN A 499 -10.33 10.94 -11.50
CA GLN A 499 -9.13 11.46 -12.16
C GLN A 499 -8.23 12.28 -11.23
N GLY A 500 -8.74 12.70 -10.06
CA GLY A 500 -8.03 13.59 -9.13
C GLY A 500 -7.89 15.02 -9.66
N ALA A 501 -7.20 15.85 -8.90
CA ALA A 501 -7.03 17.26 -9.24
C ALA A 501 -6.16 17.47 -10.49
N TRP A 502 -6.17 18.70 -11.00
CA TRP A 502 -5.38 19.17 -12.14
C TRP A 502 -5.63 18.44 -13.46
N ASN A 503 -6.79 17.79 -13.61
CA ASN A 503 -7.12 17.06 -14.84
C ASN A 503 -7.25 17.99 -16.05
N ALA A 504 -7.83 19.19 -15.89
CA ALA A 504 -7.97 20.15 -16.99
C ALA A 504 -6.60 20.58 -17.53
N ASP A 505 -5.64 20.87 -16.67
CA ASP A 505 -4.27 21.21 -17.09
C ASP A 505 -3.58 20.00 -17.74
N ARG A 506 -3.71 18.78 -17.19
CA ARG A 506 -3.16 17.56 -17.81
C ARG A 506 -3.74 17.32 -19.22
N VAL A 507 -5.00 17.67 -19.46
CA VAL A 507 -5.62 17.61 -20.79
C VAL A 507 -4.99 18.62 -21.75
N GLU A 508 -4.72 19.86 -21.31
CA GLU A 508 -4.02 20.85 -22.14
C GLU A 508 -2.56 20.44 -22.39
N GLN A 509 -1.88 19.86 -21.39
CA GLN A 509 -0.54 19.28 -21.53
C GLN A 509 -0.49 18.17 -22.58
N ALA A 510 -1.49 17.28 -22.60
CA ALA A 510 -1.62 16.25 -23.64
C ALA A 510 -1.76 16.85 -25.04
N LYS A 511 -2.58 17.89 -25.22
CA LYS A 511 -2.74 18.58 -26.51
C LYS A 511 -1.46 19.27 -26.97
N ALA A 512 -0.78 19.97 -26.07
CA ALA A 512 0.50 20.61 -26.35
C ALA A 512 1.57 19.58 -26.75
N LEU A 513 1.61 18.43 -26.05
CA LEU A 513 2.53 17.33 -26.35
C LEU A 513 2.29 16.73 -27.75
N VAL A 514 1.04 16.59 -28.19
CA VAL A 514 0.70 16.17 -29.57
C VAL A 514 1.24 17.16 -30.59
N GLY A 515 0.98 18.45 -30.38
CA GLY A 515 1.47 19.52 -31.26
C GLY A 515 2.99 19.53 -31.36
N PHE A 516 3.67 19.37 -30.23
CA PHE A 516 5.13 19.30 -30.16
C PHE A 516 5.69 18.08 -30.91
N ALA A 517 5.08 16.92 -30.72
CA ALA A 517 5.48 15.71 -31.41
C ALA A 517 5.35 15.85 -32.94
N ASP A 518 4.31 16.52 -33.44
CA ASP A 518 4.14 16.78 -34.87
C ASP A 518 5.19 17.74 -35.43
N GLN A 519 5.61 18.74 -34.67
CA GLN A 519 6.73 19.61 -35.04
C GLN A 519 8.05 18.83 -35.10
N LEU A 520 8.29 17.92 -34.16
CA LEU A 520 9.46 17.05 -34.16
C LEU A 520 9.45 16.06 -35.32
N LYS A 521 8.29 15.47 -35.68
CA LYS A 521 8.17 14.59 -36.86
C LYS A 521 8.65 15.30 -38.12
N GLN A 522 8.22 16.55 -38.31
CA GLN A 522 8.55 17.37 -39.47
C GLN A 522 10.03 17.78 -39.46
N SER A 523 10.49 18.40 -38.38
CA SER A 523 11.86 18.93 -38.27
C SER A 523 12.94 17.84 -38.28
N ARG A 524 12.61 16.63 -37.80
CA ARG A 524 13.56 15.50 -37.70
C ARG A 524 13.45 14.49 -38.84
N ASN A 525 12.53 14.72 -39.78
CA ASN A 525 12.29 13.89 -40.95
C ASN A 525 12.07 12.40 -40.57
N THR A 526 11.17 12.16 -39.64
CA THR A 526 10.72 10.81 -39.24
C THR A 526 9.29 10.86 -38.74
N ARG A 527 8.51 9.81 -39.01
CA ARG A 527 7.15 9.65 -38.45
C ARG A 527 7.13 8.87 -37.13
N LYS A 528 8.27 8.27 -36.76
CA LYS A 528 8.41 7.38 -35.61
C LYS A 528 8.71 8.19 -34.35
N VAL A 529 7.73 8.32 -33.48
CA VAL A 529 7.82 9.07 -32.20
C VAL A 529 7.37 8.18 -31.05
N LEU A 530 8.07 8.26 -29.93
CA LEU A 530 7.63 7.83 -28.60
C LEU A 530 7.39 9.05 -27.73
N LEU A 531 6.27 9.06 -27.03
CA LEU A 531 5.99 9.90 -25.88
C LEU A 531 6.18 9.00 -24.66
N ALA A 532 7.17 9.29 -23.82
CA ALA A 532 7.52 8.45 -22.68
C ALA A 532 7.64 9.32 -21.44
N GLY A 533 7.15 8.84 -20.30
CA GLY A 533 7.25 9.55 -19.04
C GLY A 533 6.11 9.27 -18.08
N ASP A 534 6.09 10.05 -17.01
CA ASP A 534 5.01 10.09 -16.04
C ASP A 534 3.91 11.08 -16.50
N PHE A 535 2.79 10.54 -16.98
CA PHE A 535 1.65 11.33 -17.43
C PHE A 535 0.73 11.74 -16.27
N ASN A 536 1.01 11.27 -15.05
CA ASN A 536 0.17 11.44 -13.87
C ASN A 536 -1.30 11.08 -14.14
N SER A 537 -1.55 10.17 -15.09
CA SER A 537 -2.87 9.83 -15.60
C SER A 537 -2.97 8.35 -15.88
N TYR A 538 -4.05 7.72 -15.41
CA TYR A 538 -4.31 6.31 -15.66
C TYR A 538 -4.83 6.09 -17.09
N ALA A 539 -4.75 4.86 -17.61
CA ALA A 539 -4.86 4.60 -19.05
C ALA A 539 -6.21 4.99 -19.69
N ALA A 540 -7.31 5.01 -18.91
CA ALA A 540 -8.64 5.41 -19.40
C ALA A 540 -8.99 6.89 -19.12
N GLU A 541 -8.08 7.66 -18.53
CA GLU A 541 -8.29 9.08 -18.21
C GLU A 541 -8.19 10.00 -19.43
N ASP A 542 -8.76 11.20 -19.28
CA ASP A 542 -8.87 12.19 -20.37
C ASP A 542 -7.53 12.57 -21.01
N PRO A 543 -6.42 12.77 -20.28
CA PRO A 543 -5.13 13.11 -20.89
C PRO A 543 -4.62 11.99 -21.81
N ILE A 544 -4.75 10.72 -21.41
CA ILE A 544 -4.35 9.57 -22.23
C ILE A 544 -5.28 9.42 -23.44
N ARG A 545 -6.58 9.66 -23.25
CA ARG A 545 -7.55 9.66 -24.35
C ARG A 545 -7.25 10.70 -25.42
N VAL A 546 -6.77 11.91 -25.04
CA VAL A 546 -6.32 12.92 -26.02
C VAL A 546 -5.19 12.37 -26.91
N LEU A 547 -4.23 11.65 -26.32
CA LEU A 547 -3.12 11.05 -27.07
C LEU A 547 -3.59 9.91 -27.97
N ALA A 548 -4.51 9.08 -27.47
CA ALA A 548 -5.13 8.00 -28.24
C ALA A 548 -5.94 8.52 -29.43
N ASP A 549 -6.73 9.59 -29.23
CA ASP A 549 -7.49 10.27 -30.28
C ASP A 549 -6.57 10.90 -31.35
N ALA A 550 -5.34 11.29 -30.96
CA ALA A 550 -4.28 11.71 -31.88
C ALA A 550 -3.57 10.55 -32.60
N GLY A 551 -3.96 9.30 -32.32
CA GLY A 551 -3.46 8.09 -32.98
C GLY A 551 -2.26 7.45 -32.30
N TYR A 552 -1.88 7.87 -31.11
CA TYR A 552 -0.83 7.19 -30.34
C TYR A 552 -1.35 5.90 -29.73
N VAL A 553 -0.50 4.87 -29.71
CA VAL A 553 -0.78 3.56 -29.11
C VAL A 553 0.02 3.45 -27.84
N ASP A 554 -0.66 3.23 -26.72
CA ASP A 554 -0.01 2.91 -25.46
C ASP A 554 0.64 1.52 -25.52
N LEU A 555 1.95 1.47 -25.30
CA LEU A 555 2.77 0.26 -25.32
C LEU A 555 3.07 -0.28 -23.92
N GLY A 556 2.60 0.38 -22.86
CA GLY A 556 2.77 -0.04 -21.47
C GLY A 556 1.50 -0.64 -20.87
N ALA A 557 0.33 -0.25 -21.39
CA ALA A 557 -0.97 -0.70 -20.92
C ALA A 557 -1.32 -2.14 -21.35
N SER A 558 -0.83 -3.13 -20.61
CA SER A 558 -1.48 -4.44 -20.55
C SER A 558 -2.33 -4.51 -19.28
N ALA A 559 -3.37 -5.35 -19.28
CA ALA A 559 -4.28 -5.47 -18.13
C ALA A 559 -3.58 -6.01 -16.87
N ASP A 560 -2.42 -6.64 -17.02
CA ASP A 560 -1.61 -7.27 -15.97
C ASP A 560 -0.35 -6.48 -15.58
N SER A 561 -0.16 -5.27 -16.12
CA SER A 561 0.97 -4.41 -15.77
C SER A 561 0.52 -3.20 -14.93
N GLN A 562 1.39 -2.75 -14.02
CA GLN A 562 1.20 -1.56 -13.17
C GLN A 562 2.54 -0.87 -12.96
N SER A 563 2.56 0.46 -12.98
CA SER A 563 3.76 1.25 -12.66
C SER A 563 3.68 1.96 -11.31
N TYR A 564 2.48 2.01 -10.72
CA TYR A 564 2.18 2.81 -9.53
C TYR A 564 1.10 2.17 -8.67
N ILE A 565 1.18 2.40 -7.36
CA ILE A 565 0.20 1.93 -6.37
C ILE A 565 -0.18 3.08 -5.46
N TYR A 566 -1.48 3.32 -5.33
CA TYR A 566 -2.01 4.37 -4.47
C TYR A 566 -3.26 3.90 -3.74
N GLY A 567 -3.26 4.01 -2.40
CA GLY A 567 -4.38 3.58 -1.56
C GLY A 567 -4.76 2.11 -1.77
N GLY A 568 -3.76 1.24 -1.96
CA GLY A 568 -3.93 -0.18 -2.26
C GLY A 568 -4.47 -0.51 -3.65
N LEU A 569 -4.64 0.48 -4.54
CA LEU A 569 -5.09 0.28 -5.91
C LEU A 569 -3.91 0.28 -6.88
N SER A 570 -3.83 -0.74 -7.74
CA SER A 570 -2.80 -0.87 -8.77
C SER A 570 -3.21 -0.20 -10.09
N GLY A 571 -2.27 0.48 -10.75
CA GLY A 571 -2.46 1.06 -12.08
C GLY A 571 -1.16 1.61 -12.66
N SER A 572 -1.23 2.27 -13.82
CA SER A 572 -0.04 2.87 -14.44
C SER A 572 -0.21 4.37 -14.64
N LEU A 573 0.76 5.14 -14.14
CA LEU A 573 0.92 6.57 -14.45
C LEU A 573 2.04 6.81 -15.47
N ASP A 574 2.98 5.85 -15.54
CA ASP A 574 4.12 5.86 -16.44
C ASP A 574 3.77 5.09 -17.70
N HIS A 575 3.87 5.77 -18.84
CA HIS A 575 3.47 5.20 -20.13
C HIS A 575 4.55 5.43 -21.19
N ILE A 576 4.56 4.54 -22.18
CA ILE A 576 5.29 4.74 -23.43
C ILE A 576 4.29 4.65 -24.58
N LEU A 577 3.90 5.79 -25.12
CA LEU A 577 2.95 5.87 -26.23
C LEU A 577 3.68 6.07 -27.56
N ALA A 578 3.37 5.25 -28.55
CA ALA A 578 4.02 5.26 -29.85
C ALA A 578 3.11 5.76 -30.98
N SER A 579 3.68 6.56 -31.88
CA SER A 579 3.07 6.82 -33.19
C SER A 579 2.75 5.50 -33.92
N PRO A 580 1.74 5.44 -34.80
CA PRO A 580 1.35 4.21 -35.50
C PRO A 580 2.52 3.50 -36.22
N GLU A 581 3.41 4.27 -36.84
CA GLU A 581 4.58 3.75 -37.56
C GLU A 581 5.59 3.06 -36.66
N LEU A 582 5.68 3.49 -35.41
CA LEU A 582 6.61 2.94 -34.43
C LEU A 582 5.97 1.80 -33.62
N ALA A 583 4.67 1.89 -33.32
CA ALA A 583 3.92 0.80 -32.70
C ALA A 583 4.03 -0.50 -33.54
N ALA A 584 3.97 -0.41 -34.87
CA ALA A 584 4.17 -1.55 -35.78
C ALA A 584 5.59 -2.17 -35.75
N LYS A 585 6.54 -1.52 -35.07
CA LYS A 585 7.94 -1.95 -34.92
C LYS A 585 8.24 -2.49 -33.52
N VAL A 586 7.28 -2.46 -32.59
CA VAL A 586 7.44 -2.97 -31.23
C VAL A 586 7.62 -4.49 -31.26
N THR A 587 8.54 -4.98 -30.44
CA THR A 587 8.84 -6.42 -30.30
C THR A 587 8.42 -7.00 -28.95
N GLY A 588 8.25 -6.16 -27.94
CA GLY A 588 7.89 -6.54 -26.59
C GLY A 588 7.86 -5.31 -25.68
N GLN A 589 7.28 -5.48 -24.50
CA GLN A 589 7.16 -4.48 -23.45
C GLN A 589 7.35 -5.16 -22.09
N ASP A 590 7.78 -4.38 -21.10
CA ASP A 590 7.86 -4.80 -19.70
C ASP A 590 7.61 -3.58 -18.79
N ILE A 591 6.97 -3.80 -17.64
CA ILE A 591 7.03 -2.87 -16.52
C ILE A 591 7.78 -3.60 -15.42
N TRP A 592 9.01 -3.17 -15.17
CA TRP A 592 9.88 -3.88 -14.25
C TRP A 592 9.54 -3.49 -12.82
N ASN A 593 8.64 -4.24 -12.20
CA ASN A 593 8.13 -3.94 -10.87
C ASN A 593 9.20 -4.10 -9.80
N ILE A 594 9.89 -3.04 -9.39
CA ILE A 594 10.94 -3.06 -8.36
C ILE A 594 10.74 -1.98 -7.28
N ASN A 595 9.76 -1.10 -7.45
CA ASN A 595 9.59 0.15 -6.73
C ASN A 595 8.18 0.27 -6.15
N ALA A 596 7.16 0.35 -7.00
CA ALA A 596 5.79 0.65 -6.56
C ALA A 596 5.21 -0.50 -5.71
N ILE A 597 5.59 -1.75 -6.03
CA ILE A 597 5.16 -2.94 -5.31
C ILE A 597 5.85 -3.12 -3.94
N GLU A 598 6.92 -2.38 -3.67
CA GLU A 598 7.73 -2.53 -2.46
C GLU A 598 7.32 -1.53 -1.37
N SER A 599 7.43 -1.93 -0.11
CA SER A 599 7.18 -1.04 1.02
C SER A 599 8.08 0.20 0.96
N VAL A 600 7.50 1.36 1.27
CA VAL A 600 8.26 2.63 1.40
C VAL A 600 9.40 2.54 2.41
N GLY A 601 9.34 1.58 3.35
CA GLY A 601 10.41 1.34 4.32
C GLY A 601 11.78 1.01 3.70
N TYR A 602 11.80 0.40 2.50
CA TYR A 602 13.04 0.08 1.78
C TYR A 602 13.70 1.29 1.09
N GLU A 603 13.01 2.43 1.03
CA GLU A 603 13.49 3.65 0.37
C GLU A 603 14.62 4.30 1.17
N TYR A 604 15.57 4.96 0.50
CA TYR A 604 16.66 5.67 1.20
C TYR A 604 16.13 6.72 2.19
N SER A 605 14.95 7.30 1.91
CA SER A 605 14.32 8.36 2.69
C SER A 605 13.72 7.86 4.02
N ARG A 606 13.68 6.54 4.23
CA ARG A 606 13.23 5.84 5.45
C ARG A 606 14.36 5.08 6.17
N TYR A 607 15.60 5.24 5.74
CA TYR A 607 16.78 4.65 6.38
C TYR A 607 16.75 4.84 7.91
N ASN A 608 16.97 3.77 8.69
CA ASN A 608 17.06 3.86 10.15
C ASN A 608 15.83 4.54 10.83
N TYR A 609 14.63 4.46 10.24
CA TYR A 609 13.40 4.94 10.90
C TYR A 609 13.00 4.04 12.07
N ASN A 610 13.39 2.77 12.05
CA ASN A 610 13.09 1.77 13.05
C ASN A 610 14.36 0.95 13.38
N ILE A 611 14.33 0.15 14.46
CA ILE A 611 15.40 -0.81 14.80
C ILE A 611 15.56 -1.89 13.72
N THR A 612 14.48 -2.21 13.00
CA THR A 612 14.54 -2.96 11.75
C THR A 612 14.99 -2.00 10.64
N ASP A 613 16.30 -2.02 10.34
CA ASP A 613 16.84 -1.26 9.21
C ASP A 613 16.60 -2.03 7.90
N LEU A 614 15.76 -1.47 7.04
CA LEU A 614 15.33 -2.08 5.79
C LEU A 614 16.23 -1.69 4.61
N PHE A 615 17.10 -0.71 4.77
CA PHE A 615 17.86 -0.20 3.65
C PHE A 615 18.88 -1.22 3.12
N THR A 616 18.80 -1.47 1.81
CA THR A 616 19.79 -2.25 1.06
C THR A 616 20.19 -1.49 -0.20
N ALA A 617 21.48 -1.51 -0.56
CA ALA A 617 22.01 -0.81 -1.73
C ALA A 617 21.77 -1.59 -3.05
N ASN A 618 20.54 -2.06 -3.24
CA ASN A 618 20.06 -2.77 -4.44
C ASN A 618 19.01 -1.94 -5.20
N GLN A 619 18.45 -2.48 -6.27
CA GLN A 619 17.50 -1.76 -7.13
C GLN A 619 16.12 -1.52 -6.50
N TYR A 620 15.74 -2.29 -5.47
CA TYR A 620 14.37 -2.28 -4.94
C TYR A 620 14.06 -0.97 -4.21
N ARG A 621 12.87 -0.41 -4.41
CA ARG A 621 12.43 0.87 -3.83
C ARG A 621 13.47 1.99 -4.01
N SER A 622 14.02 2.06 -5.23
CA SER A 622 14.86 3.18 -5.69
C SER A 622 14.02 4.41 -6.04
N SER A 623 12.73 4.20 -6.30
CA SER A 623 11.68 5.20 -6.57
C SER A 623 10.35 4.69 -6.02
N ASP A 624 9.30 5.51 -6.10
CA ASP A 624 7.90 5.12 -5.94
C ASP A 624 7.23 4.70 -7.27
N HIS A 625 7.91 4.89 -8.41
CA HIS A 625 7.46 4.48 -9.75
C HIS A 625 8.28 3.32 -10.31
N ASP A 626 7.63 2.35 -10.95
CA ASP A 626 8.31 1.28 -11.66
C ASP A 626 8.73 1.69 -13.08
N PRO A 627 9.96 1.35 -13.52
CA PRO A 627 10.41 1.68 -14.87
C PRO A 627 9.71 0.86 -15.95
N VAL A 628 9.36 1.52 -17.05
CA VAL A 628 8.67 0.93 -18.22
C VAL A 628 9.65 0.77 -19.38
N LEU A 629 9.63 -0.37 -20.08
CA LEU A 629 10.58 -0.72 -21.14
C LEU A 629 9.86 -1.23 -22.39
N VAL A 630 10.29 -0.79 -23.57
CA VAL A 630 9.82 -1.31 -24.87
C VAL A 630 10.98 -1.66 -25.80
N GLY A 631 10.83 -2.75 -26.56
CA GLY A 631 11.76 -3.19 -27.59
C GLY A 631 11.30 -2.76 -28.98
N LEU A 632 12.24 -2.34 -29.83
CA LEU A 632 11.97 -1.82 -31.17
C LEU A 632 12.81 -2.53 -32.23
N GLU A 633 12.17 -3.04 -33.27
CA GLU A 633 12.85 -3.56 -34.47
C GLU A 633 12.82 -2.53 -35.61
N LEU A 634 13.72 -1.54 -35.55
CA LEU A 634 13.69 -0.38 -36.45
C LEU A 634 13.95 -0.70 -37.93
N ASN A 635 14.45 -1.90 -38.25
CA ASN A 635 14.74 -2.35 -39.62
C ASN A 635 13.74 -3.37 -40.16
N LYS A 636 12.65 -3.67 -39.43
CA LYS A 636 11.61 -4.62 -39.88
C LYS A 636 11.06 -4.16 -41.23
N LYS A 637 11.26 -4.94 -42.30
CA LYS A 637 10.53 -4.74 -43.57
C LYS A 637 9.04 -4.85 -43.24
N GLY A 638 8.29 -3.79 -43.55
CA GLY A 638 6.85 -3.72 -43.32
C GLY A 638 6.07 -4.71 -44.16
#